data_AF-A0A1A9ZTG7-F1
#
_entry.id   AF-A0A1A9ZTG7-F1
#
_cell.length_a   1.000
_cell.length_b   1.000
_cell.length_c   1.000
_cell.angle_alpha   90.00
_cell.angle_beta   90.00
_cell.angle_gamma   90.00
#
_symmetry.space_group_name_H-M   'P 1'
#
loop_
_entity.id
_entity.type
_entity.pdbx_description
1 polymer ?
#
loop_
_entity_poly.entity_id
_entity_poly.type
_entity_poly.pdbx_seq_one_letter_code
_entity_poly.pdbx_strand_id
1 'polypeptide(L)'
;MSKANPPTKHTLAHMTPPPQETDILESGKGQSSFSPIYYEQAHPLPTEDDVETRIMDSAEQAALSELETQGSHSATASNQHYDARRINEYNADGKLADGARHMDIRFMRRFERLPVNLSLSSILVPSGISLNEDDVKAALQWSSHLDPLFQNNLERDPALSWQYFGSTAGFLRRFPGTAWPPEGSKGSKQIHDFRTHNWFVQAVSSPKDIMILLDSSSSMSEKSFVLAIETTFNILDTLGENDYYNQSGEGSQCNQAIMLITESSSESHKEIIKQYNWPHMPVRIFTYLIGSDSGSRSNLHEMACSNKGFFVQINDISDARRKVIDYALVMARPMIMYQADHPMHWSPVFMAGKSGGLARDSEYQRRLVTTVSTPVFDRRNHSVRVANLLGVVGTDVPVEEIRKMIPQHKLGPNGYSFIVDNNGRVLYHPDLRPLNDGNQYIDQLRPKYTSVDITELELPETEIGNDHEIVEMNKNLLYDMRSDMIIPKEGETEFTILQHFDDMKRVNAKTQRYFYGPIEDTPFTLAVVLPEKYGSHELVSQQEIRHSRKNVTEYFKGDNWRVHPDWVYCEYNSVSDLEKERENSGEYTPRDQEPSFGSPEEQVLHFLARAGRPGWKWMSVRPKPPQPHHNIHGATPVGHFGQHVNVQGSRKAEPYFCDRTLIQSLVRDAMVTDGLDRNSTVSPNGKEDKHPIATLLAILKR
;
A
#
# COMPACT_ATOMS: atom_id res chain seq x y z
N MET A 1 -56.46 -42.87 -59.62
CA MET A 1 -55.53 -42.42 -58.55
C MET A 1 -54.95 -41.08 -58.99
N SER A 2 -55.44 -39.95 -58.47
CA SER A 2 -54.73 -39.07 -57.51
C SER A 2 -53.33 -38.69 -58.00
N LYS A 3 -52.91 -37.43 -58.21
CA LYS A 3 -53.35 -36.10 -57.72
C LYS A 3 -52.70 -35.02 -58.61
N ALA A 4 -53.31 -33.84 -58.62
CA ALA A 4 -52.85 -32.62 -59.31
C ALA A 4 -51.59 -31.97 -58.68
N ASN A 5 -50.85 -31.20 -59.50
CA ASN A 5 -50.34 -29.87 -59.12
C ASN A 5 -49.92 -29.04 -60.37
N PRO A 6 -50.25 -27.73 -60.44
CA PRO A 6 -49.92 -26.81 -61.54
C PRO A 6 -48.82 -25.78 -61.12
N PRO A 7 -48.62 -24.59 -61.76
CA PRO A 7 -47.41 -24.25 -62.50
C PRO A 7 -46.51 -23.18 -61.84
N THR A 8 -45.32 -23.02 -62.43
CA THR A 8 -44.21 -22.11 -62.11
C THR A 8 -44.57 -20.61 -62.16
N LYS A 9 -44.11 -19.84 -61.15
CA LYS A 9 -44.14 -18.37 -61.09
C LYS A 9 -42.74 -17.78 -60.90
N HIS A 10 -42.48 -16.71 -61.63
CA HIS A 10 -41.30 -15.83 -61.59
C HIS A 10 -41.02 -15.25 -60.19
N THR A 11 -39.74 -15.20 -59.82
CA THR A 11 -39.26 -14.56 -58.58
C THR A 11 -38.74 -13.16 -58.90
N LEU A 12 -39.39 -12.14 -58.32
CA LEU A 12 -38.90 -10.76 -58.23
C LEU A 12 -37.93 -10.63 -57.04
N ALA A 13 -36.87 -9.88 -57.25
CA ALA A 13 -35.86 -9.53 -56.25
C ALA A 13 -36.44 -8.58 -55.19
N HIS A 14 -36.25 -8.91 -53.90
CA HIS A 14 -36.47 -8.01 -52.78
C HIS A 14 -35.11 -7.65 -52.16
N MET A 15 -34.79 -6.36 -52.18
CA MET A 15 -33.70 -5.74 -51.41
C MET A 15 -34.06 -5.76 -49.91
N THR A 16 -33.16 -6.30 -49.09
CA THR A 16 -33.19 -6.21 -47.62
C THR A 16 -32.54 -4.90 -47.15
N PRO A 17 -33.10 -4.18 -46.17
CA PRO A 17 -32.43 -3.05 -45.50
C PRO A 17 -31.36 -3.56 -44.50
N PRO A 18 -30.37 -2.72 -44.13
CA PRO A 18 -29.31 -3.11 -43.20
C PRO A 18 -29.83 -3.26 -41.76
N PRO A 19 -29.17 -4.06 -40.90
CA PRO A 19 -29.64 -4.32 -39.55
C PRO A 19 -29.49 -3.08 -38.65
N GLN A 20 -30.51 -2.82 -37.83
CA GLN A 20 -30.43 -1.90 -36.70
C GLN A 20 -29.62 -2.57 -35.58
N GLU A 21 -28.60 -1.89 -35.06
CA GLU A 21 -27.91 -2.29 -33.82
C GLU A 21 -28.90 -2.26 -32.66
N THR A 22 -29.23 -3.43 -32.13
CA THR A 22 -29.97 -3.58 -30.87
C THR A 22 -28.95 -3.56 -29.72
N ASP A 23 -29.06 -2.57 -28.83
CA ASP A 23 -28.33 -2.56 -27.55
C ASP A 23 -28.68 -3.84 -26.76
N ILE A 24 -27.68 -4.66 -26.44
CA ILE A 24 -27.85 -5.94 -25.74
C ILE A 24 -27.72 -5.70 -24.24
N LEU A 25 -28.79 -5.97 -23.49
CA LEU A 25 -28.71 -6.18 -22.04
C LEU A 25 -28.21 -7.61 -21.83
N GLU A 26 -26.93 -7.79 -21.49
CA GLU A 26 -26.43 -9.12 -21.12
C GLU A 26 -26.93 -9.49 -19.71
N SER A 27 -27.68 -10.58 -19.63
CA SER A 27 -27.89 -11.29 -18.37
C SER A 27 -26.70 -12.22 -18.15
N GLY A 28 -25.92 -12.03 -17.10
CA GLY A 28 -24.92 -13.02 -16.68
C GLY A 28 -25.61 -14.36 -16.40
N LYS A 29 -25.49 -15.32 -17.31
CA LYS A 29 -25.99 -16.69 -17.14
C LYS A 29 -24.98 -17.70 -17.67
N GLY A 30 -24.41 -18.48 -16.75
CA GLY A 30 -23.59 -19.66 -17.03
C GLY A 30 -23.14 -20.38 -15.76
N GLN A 31 -24.02 -21.21 -15.20
CA GLN A 31 -23.80 -22.38 -14.32
C GLN A 31 -22.50 -22.50 -13.47
N SER A 32 -22.71 -22.53 -12.14
CA SER A 32 -21.97 -23.33 -11.13
C SER A 32 -20.48 -23.09 -10.89
N SER A 33 -19.97 -21.89 -11.18
CA SER A 33 -18.80 -21.31 -10.51
C SER A 33 -18.97 -19.80 -10.55
N PHE A 34 -19.70 -19.25 -9.57
CA PHE A 34 -19.88 -17.81 -9.41
C PHE A 34 -18.61 -17.24 -8.76
N SER A 35 -17.51 -17.16 -9.51
CA SER A 35 -16.55 -16.09 -9.31
C SER A 35 -17.22 -14.82 -9.86
N PRO A 36 -17.40 -13.76 -9.06
CA PRO A 36 -17.92 -12.51 -9.59
C PRO A 36 -17.06 -12.10 -10.80
N ILE A 37 -17.67 -11.64 -11.89
CA ILE A 37 -16.96 -11.09 -13.07
C ILE A 37 -15.97 -9.98 -12.65
N TYR A 38 -16.19 -9.38 -11.48
CA TYR A 38 -15.32 -8.40 -10.82
C TYR A 38 -14.07 -9.00 -10.16
N TYR A 39 -14.15 -10.25 -9.72
CA TYR A 39 -13.08 -10.97 -9.05
C TYR A 39 -12.02 -11.47 -10.04
N GLU A 40 -12.43 -11.98 -11.21
CA GLU A 40 -11.50 -12.34 -12.30
C GLU A 40 -10.79 -11.11 -12.91
N GLN A 41 -11.32 -9.90 -12.69
CA GLN A 41 -10.73 -8.63 -13.15
C GLN A 41 -9.86 -7.95 -12.09
N ALA A 42 -9.96 -8.35 -10.82
CA ALA A 42 -9.00 -7.98 -9.79
C ALA A 42 -7.70 -8.72 -10.11
N HIS A 43 -6.85 -8.10 -10.91
CA HIS A 43 -5.50 -8.60 -11.13
C HIS A 43 -4.79 -8.73 -9.77
N PRO A 44 -3.95 -9.76 -9.56
CA PRO A 44 -3.14 -9.86 -8.36
C PRO A 44 -2.44 -8.53 -8.13
N LEU A 45 -2.34 -8.12 -6.87
CA LEU A 45 -1.50 -6.98 -6.46
C LEU A 45 -0.18 -7.08 -7.23
N PRO A 46 0.31 -5.98 -7.84
CA PRO A 46 1.54 -6.03 -8.62
C PRO A 46 2.61 -6.72 -7.79
N THR A 47 3.45 -7.50 -8.46
CA THR A 47 4.51 -8.36 -7.90
C THR A 47 5.63 -7.52 -7.26
N GLU A 48 5.28 -6.65 -6.31
CA GLU A 48 6.20 -5.90 -5.46
C GLU A 48 7.06 -6.88 -4.67
N ASP A 49 6.55 -8.07 -4.34
CA ASP A 49 7.27 -9.21 -3.78
C ASP A 49 8.60 -9.51 -4.51
N ASP A 50 8.68 -9.32 -5.84
CA ASP A 50 9.92 -9.47 -6.63
C ASP A 50 10.89 -8.31 -6.38
N VAL A 51 10.39 -7.09 -6.21
CA VAL A 51 11.18 -5.90 -5.85
C VAL A 51 11.82 -6.10 -4.47
N GLU A 52 11.05 -6.47 -3.45
CA GLU A 52 11.59 -6.69 -2.11
C GLU A 52 12.59 -7.86 -2.09
N THR A 53 12.27 -8.98 -2.76
CA THR A 53 13.18 -10.13 -2.88
C THR A 53 14.49 -9.74 -3.55
N ARG A 54 14.43 -8.97 -4.64
CA ARG A 54 15.63 -8.47 -5.34
C ARG A 54 16.46 -7.52 -4.49
N ILE A 55 15.82 -6.62 -3.71
CA ILE A 55 16.51 -5.71 -2.79
C ILE A 55 17.17 -6.51 -1.66
N MET A 56 16.47 -7.48 -1.09
CA MET A 56 16.98 -8.39 -0.06
C MET A 56 18.19 -9.17 -0.57
N ASP A 57 18.07 -9.89 -1.70
CA ASP A 57 19.16 -10.69 -2.29
C ASP A 57 20.40 -9.83 -2.58
N SER A 58 20.19 -8.64 -3.14
CA SER A 58 21.29 -7.70 -3.42
C SER A 58 21.93 -7.15 -2.15
N ALA A 59 21.16 -6.94 -1.08
CA ALA A 59 21.68 -6.48 0.20
C ALA A 59 22.55 -7.56 0.86
N GLU A 60 22.10 -8.81 0.87
CA GLU A 60 22.90 -9.94 1.37
C GLU A 60 24.21 -10.09 0.59
N GLN A 61 24.15 -10.05 -0.75
CA GLN A 61 25.33 -10.17 -1.62
C GLN A 61 26.31 -9.00 -1.44
N ALA A 62 25.80 -7.77 -1.35
CA ALA A 62 26.63 -6.59 -1.12
C ALA A 62 27.38 -6.68 0.21
N ALA A 63 26.70 -7.08 1.29
CA ALA A 63 27.31 -7.26 2.60
C ALA A 63 28.38 -8.38 2.60
N LEU A 64 28.13 -9.48 1.88
CA LEU A 64 29.11 -10.56 1.70
C LEU A 64 30.39 -10.08 0.98
N SER A 65 30.24 -9.32 -0.11
CA SER A 65 31.37 -8.86 -0.95
C SER A 65 32.34 -7.89 -0.25
N GLU A 66 31.86 -7.14 0.76
CA GLU A 66 32.71 -6.22 1.52
C GLU A 66 33.78 -6.98 2.35
N LEU A 67 33.48 -8.21 2.76
CA LEU A 67 34.42 -9.04 3.54
C LEU A 67 35.63 -9.49 2.71
N GLU A 68 35.44 -9.70 1.39
CA GLU A 68 36.51 -10.10 0.48
C GLU A 68 37.48 -8.96 0.20
N THR A 69 36.98 -7.71 0.19
CA THR A 69 37.79 -6.51 -0.05
C THR A 69 38.58 -6.06 1.18
N GLN A 70 38.15 -6.42 2.40
CA GLN A 70 38.94 -6.17 3.63
C GLN A 70 40.24 -7.00 3.72
N GLY A 71 40.42 -8.03 2.88
CA GLY A 71 41.68 -8.77 2.72
C GLY A 71 42.75 -8.05 1.87
N SER A 72 42.40 -6.93 1.23
CA SER A 72 43.29 -6.14 0.37
C SER A 72 43.20 -4.68 0.77
N HIS A 73 44.23 -4.14 1.42
CA HIS A 73 44.33 -2.72 1.74
C HIS A 73 44.21 -1.84 0.48
N SER A 74 43.01 -1.30 0.23
CA SER A 74 42.79 -0.15 -0.64
C SER A 74 42.04 0.93 0.14
N ALA A 75 42.79 1.65 0.97
CA ALA A 75 42.35 2.85 1.66
C ALA A 75 42.26 4.03 0.69
N THR A 76 41.23 4.10 -0.17
CA THR A 76 40.95 5.32 -0.99
C THR A 76 39.57 5.34 -1.68
N ALA A 77 38.53 4.68 -1.14
CA ALA A 77 37.17 5.04 -1.51
C ALA A 77 36.63 5.97 -0.42
N SER A 78 36.51 7.27 -0.71
CA SER A 78 35.79 8.18 0.18
C SER A 78 34.37 7.63 0.34
N ASN A 79 33.96 7.24 1.55
CA ASN A 79 32.60 6.81 1.88
C ASN A 79 31.63 7.99 1.70
N GLN A 80 31.26 8.25 0.45
CA GLN A 80 30.39 9.33 0.05
C GLN A 80 28.95 8.91 0.28
N HIS A 81 28.34 9.46 1.33
CA HIS A 81 26.92 9.31 1.64
C HIS A 81 26.27 10.69 1.78
N TYR A 82 24.96 10.75 1.61
CA TYR A 82 24.18 11.99 1.70
C TYR A 82 23.31 11.96 2.95
N ASP A 83 23.75 12.61 4.04
CA ASP A 83 22.92 12.80 5.25
C ASP A 83 21.78 13.76 4.92
N ALA A 84 20.54 13.28 5.01
CA ALA A 84 19.34 14.04 4.67
C ALA A 84 19.24 15.38 5.42
N ARG A 85 19.78 15.47 6.65
CA ARG A 85 19.73 16.68 7.49
C ARG A 85 20.66 17.81 7.02
N ARG A 86 21.59 17.48 6.13
CA ARG A 86 22.70 18.32 5.63
C ARG A 86 22.68 18.49 4.11
N ILE A 87 21.63 18.04 3.42
CA ILE A 87 21.46 18.25 1.98
C ILE A 87 21.08 19.72 1.75
N ASN A 88 21.77 20.37 0.81
CA ASN A 88 21.50 21.76 0.38
C ASN A 88 21.48 22.77 1.54
N GLU A 89 22.26 22.53 2.60
CA GLU A 89 22.44 23.48 3.70
C GLU A 89 23.54 24.50 3.34
N TYR A 90 23.19 25.78 3.30
CA TYR A 90 24.10 26.88 2.96
C TYR A 90 24.31 27.83 4.14
N ASN A 91 25.53 28.33 4.28
CA ASN A 91 25.87 29.39 5.21
C ASN A 91 25.36 30.76 4.73
N ALA A 92 25.39 31.77 5.59
CA ALA A 92 24.99 33.14 5.25
C ALA A 92 25.73 33.73 4.04
N ASP A 93 26.95 33.25 3.76
CA ASP A 93 27.79 33.66 2.62
C ASP A 93 27.40 32.97 1.29
N GLY A 94 26.34 32.15 1.27
CA GLY A 94 25.89 31.40 0.08
C GLY A 94 26.77 30.21 -0.29
N LYS A 95 27.79 29.89 0.52
CA LYS A 95 28.58 28.66 0.39
C LYS A 95 27.92 27.51 1.15
N LEU A 96 28.13 26.30 0.65
CA LEU A 96 27.67 25.08 1.32
C LEU A 96 28.26 24.98 2.73
N ALA A 97 27.44 24.60 3.71
CA ALA A 97 27.87 24.43 5.09
C ALA A 97 28.88 23.28 5.24
N ASP A 98 29.65 23.27 6.32
CA ASP A 98 30.63 22.20 6.57
C ASP A 98 29.90 20.86 6.80
N GLY A 99 30.37 19.81 6.12
CA GLY A 99 29.70 18.51 6.07
C GLY A 99 28.40 18.45 5.25
N ALA A 100 27.92 19.57 4.70
CA ALA A 100 26.77 19.58 3.79
C ALA A 100 27.15 19.05 2.40
N ARG A 101 26.14 18.60 1.65
CA ARG A 101 26.32 18.15 0.26
C ARG A 101 25.24 18.74 -0.63
N HIS A 102 25.66 19.13 -1.84
CA HIS A 102 24.73 19.53 -2.88
C HIS A 102 24.09 18.29 -3.51
N MET A 103 22.76 18.31 -3.63
CA MET A 103 21.99 17.32 -4.36
C MET A 103 20.95 18.02 -5.23
N ASP A 104 20.97 17.71 -6.52
CA ASP A 104 19.95 18.18 -7.46
C ASP A 104 18.64 17.44 -7.17
N ILE A 105 17.71 18.10 -6.47
CA ILE A 105 16.38 17.57 -6.15
C ILE A 105 15.31 18.30 -6.97
N ARG A 106 14.28 17.57 -7.41
CA ARG A 106 13.16 18.11 -8.20
C ARG A 106 11.83 17.65 -7.62
N PHE A 107 10.83 18.53 -7.62
CA PHE A 107 9.48 18.20 -7.15
C PHE A 107 8.87 17.10 -8.01
N MET A 108 8.35 16.05 -7.37
CA MET A 108 7.68 14.95 -8.05
C MET A 108 6.34 14.61 -7.41
N ARG A 109 5.25 14.62 -8.19
CA ARG A 109 3.89 14.36 -7.69
C ARG A 109 3.74 12.97 -7.09
N ARG A 110 4.46 11.98 -7.65
CA ARG A 110 4.42 10.59 -7.16
C ARG A 110 4.98 10.44 -5.74
N PHE A 111 6.02 11.19 -5.40
CA PHE A 111 6.66 11.17 -4.08
C PHE A 111 6.09 12.26 -3.16
N GLU A 112 4.77 12.26 -2.97
CA GLU A 112 4.07 13.20 -2.07
C GLU A 112 4.29 14.69 -2.40
N ARG A 113 4.62 15.01 -3.65
CA ARG A 113 5.06 16.36 -4.09
C ARG A 113 6.30 16.85 -3.32
N LEU A 114 7.17 15.94 -2.89
CA LEU A 114 8.44 16.27 -2.28
C LEU A 114 9.55 16.42 -3.34
N PRO A 115 10.55 17.27 -3.09
CA PRO A 115 11.70 17.39 -3.96
C PRO A 115 12.63 16.19 -3.74
N VAL A 116 12.89 15.44 -4.82
CA VAL A 116 13.67 14.18 -4.76
C VAL A 116 14.72 14.08 -5.88
N ASN A 117 15.70 13.20 -5.67
CA ASN A 117 16.75 12.84 -6.62
C ASN A 117 16.60 11.36 -7.03
N LEU A 118 16.38 11.12 -8.32
CA LEU A 118 16.15 9.77 -8.86
C LEU A 118 17.42 8.94 -9.10
N SER A 119 18.61 9.45 -8.76
CA SER A 119 19.88 8.76 -9.01
C SER A 119 20.62 8.37 -7.74
N LEU A 120 20.29 8.96 -6.59
CA LEU A 120 21.03 8.78 -5.34
C LEU A 120 20.04 8.59 -4.20
N SER A 121 20.41 7.78 -3.22
CA SER A 121 19.65 7.67 -1.97
C SER A 121 20.09 8.71 -0.92
N SER A 122 19.25 8.88 0.09
CA SER A 122 19.52 9.74 1.25
C SER A 122 19.53 8.92 2.53
N ILE A 123 20.37 9.32 3.49
CA ILE A 123 20.51 8.65 4.79
C ILE A 123 19.79 9.47 5.85
N LEU A 124 18.83 8.83 6.52
CA LEU A 124 18.10 9.35 7.66
C LEU A 124 18.66 8.74 8.93
N VAL A 125 19.08 9.61 9.86
CA VAL A 125 19.74 9.20 11.11
C VAL A 125 18.96 9.78 12.29
N PRO A 126 18.37 8.92 13.15
CA PRO A 126 17.71 9.34 14.39
C PRO A 126 18.69 10.02 15.37
N SER A 127 18.13 10.72 16.37
CA SER A 127 18.95 11.30 17.44
C SER A 127 19.64 10.20 18.26
N GLY A 128 20.93 10.37 18.54
CA GLY A 128 21.71 9.44 19.37
C GLY A 128 22.51 8.39 18.60
N ILE A 129 22.46 8.38 17.27
CA ILE A 129 23.30 7.54 16.42
C ILE A 129 24.35 8.39 15.72
N SER A 130 25.62 7.98 15.82
CA SER A 130 26.74 8.69 15.23
C SER A 130 27.21 8.02 13.93
N LEU A 131 27.26 8.77 12.84
CA LEU A 131 27.81 8.30 11.56
C LEU A 131 29.32 8.01 11.61
N ASN A 132 29.98 8.36 12.71
CA ASN A 132 31.40 8.13 12.92
C ASN A 132 31.71 6.76 13.53
N GLU A 133 30.72 6.02 14.01
CA GLU A 133 30.87 4.67 14.56
C GLU A 133 31.29 3.68 13.46
N ASP A 134 32.22 2.78 13.77
CA ASP A 134 32.83 1.88 12.77
C ASP A 134 31.79 0.91 12.16
N ASP A 135 30.88 0.39 12.99
CA ASP A 135 29.79 -0.48 12.53
C ASP A 135 28.84 0.26 11.57
N VAL A 136 28.53 1.53 11.86
CA VAL A 136 27.69 2.39 11.02
C VAL A 136 28.40 2.71 9.70
N LYS A 137 29.71 3.02 9.74
CA LYS A 137 30.51 3.29 8.53
C LYS A 137 30.58 2.10 7.59
N ALA A 138 30.85 0.90 8.13
CA ALA A 138 30.86 -0.33 7.35
C ALA A 138 29.47 -0.55 6.73
N ALA A 139 28.41 -0.40 7.53
CA ALA A 139 27.05 -0.56 7.04
C ALA A 139 26.64 0.44 5.96
N LEU A 140 27.09 1.69 6.06
CA LEU A 140 26.90 2.71 5.01
C LEU A 140 27.66 2.39 3.73
N GLN A 141 28.86 1.82 3.87
CA GLN A 141 29.73 1.51 2.74
C GLN A 141 29.16 0.37 1.89
N TRP A 142 28.85 -0.80 2.46
CA TRP A 142 28.28 -1.88 1.64
C TRP A 142 26.89 -1.54 1.11
N SER A 143 26.05 -0.84 1.89
CA SER A 143 24.71 -0.46 1.44
C SER A 143 24.73 0.53 0.26
N SER A 144 25.87 1.18 -0.04
CA SER A 144 26.05 2.02 -1.25
C SER A 144 25.70 1.29 -2.55
N HIS A 145 25.89 -0.02 -2.59
CA HIS A 145 25.59 -0.87 -3.75
C HIS A 145 24.09 -1.04 -4.04
N LEU A 146 23.19 -0.61 -3.15
CA LEU A 146 21.74 -0.66 -3.36
C LEU A 146 21.24 0.47 -4.28
N ASP A 147 21.96 1.58 -4.42
CA ASP A 147 21.48 2.74 -5.20
C ASP A 147 21.22 2.44 -6.68
N PRO A 148 22.09 1.68 -7.41
CA PRO A 148 21.80 1.27 -8.79
C PRO A 148 20.60 0.31 -8.88
N LEU A 149 20.37 -0.52 -7.87
CA LEU A 149 19.23 -1.43 -7.83
C LEU A 149 17.93 -0.66 -7.63
N PHE A 150 17.90 0.29 -6.69
CA PHE A 150 16.72 1.13 -6.47
C PHE A 150 16.32 1.91 -7.72
N GLN A 151 17.32 2.43 -8.46
CA GLN A 151 17.11 3.04 -9.78
C GLN A 151 16.51 2.05 -10.77
N ASN A 152 17.11 0.85 -10.89
CA ASN A 152 16.63 -0.15 -11.82
C ASN A 152 15.20 -0.61 -11.51
N ASN A 153 14.84 -0.73 -10.23
CA ASN A 153 13.49 -1.04 -9.79
C ASN A 153 12.52 0.04 -10.25
N LEU A 154 12.86 1.30 -10.02
CA LEU A 154 12.04 2.44 -10.41
C LEU A 154 11.87 2.57 -11.93
N GLU A 155 12.90 2.24 -12.71
CA GLU A 155 12.86 2.23 -14.17
C GLU A 155 11.99 1.09 -14.72
N ARG A 156 11.99 -0.06 -14.05
CA ARG A 156 11.15 -1.22 -14.42
C ARG A 156 9.69 -1.00 -14.04
N ASP A 157 9.45 -0.43 -12.88
CA ASP A 157 8.13 -0.17 -12.35
C ASP A 157 7.95 1.30 -11.91
N PRO A 158 7.35 2.12 -12.78
CA PRO A 158 7.01 3.50 -12.48
C PRO A 158 5.90 3.69 -11.43
N ALA A 159 5.23 2.63 -10.95
CA ALA A 159 4.22 2.73 -9.90
C ALA A 159 4.83 2.69 -8.49
N LEU A 160 6.06 2.18 -8.33
CA LEU A 160 6.73 2.07 -7.03
C LEU A 160 6.84 3.44 -6.31
N SER A 161 6.63 3.44 -5.00
CA SER A 161 6.84 4.63 -4.16
C SER A 161 8.24 4.61 -3.54
N TRP A 162 8.37 5.02 -2.28
CA TRP A 162 9.61 4.97 -1.52
C TRP A 162 10.14 3.55 -1.38
N GLN A 163 11.43 3.38 -1.64
CA GLN A 163 12.17 2.16 -1.34
C GLN A 163 13.17 2.48 -0.23
N TYR A 164 13.32 1.59 0.74
CA TYR A 164 14.27 1.82 1.83
C TYR A 164 14.87 0.56 2.42
N PHE A 165 16.06 0.75 2.99
CA PHE A 165 16.78 -0.23 3.79
C PHE A 165 17.00 0.35 5.19
N GLY A 166 16.36 -0.25 6.19
CA GLY A 166 16.55 0.06 7.59
C GLY A 166 17.63 -0.81 8.19
N SER A 167 18.78 -0.24 8.56
CA SER A 167 19.88 -1.00 9.16
C SER A 167 19.64 -1.27 10.64
N THR A 168 20.08 -2.44 11.14
CA THR A 168 20.13 -2.71 12.59
C THR A 168 21.07 -1.76 13.33
N ALA A 169 22.06 -1.17 12.64
CA ALA A 169 22.92 -0.11 13.14
C ALA A 169 22.18 1.24 13.36
N GLY A 170 20.94 1.36 12.88
CA GLY A 170 20.02 2.45 13.24
C GLY A 170 19.93 3.62 12.26
N PHE A 171 20.57 3.55 11.09
CA PHE A 171 20.28 4.49 9.99
C PHE A 171 19.28 3.88 9.00
N LEU A 172 18.48 4.74 8.36
CA LEU A 172 17.58 4.38 7.28
C LEU A 172 18.15 4.95 5.98
N ARG A 173 18.37 4.10 4.99
CA ARG A 173 18.64 4.54 3.62
C ARG A 173 17.32 4.58 2.86
N ARG A 174 16.98 5.74 2.29
CA ARG A 174 15.75 5.95 1.54
C ARG A 174 16.03 6.45 0.13
N PHE A 175 15.38 5.82 -0.84
CA PHE A 175 15.40 6.19 -2.25
C PHE A 175 13.98 6.48 -2.74
N PRO A 176 13.77 7.48 -3.61
CA PRO A 176 14.72 8.51 -4.07
C PRO A 176 15.31 9.38 -2.95
N GLY A 177 16.44 10.03 -3.21
CA GLY A 177 17.12 10.88 -2.23
C GLY A 177 16.38 12.19 -1.99
N THR A 178 16.23 12.61 -0.72
CA THR A 178 15.59 13.88 -0.39
C THR A 178 16.15 14.49 0.90
N ALA A 179 16.03 15.80 1.05
CA ALA A 179 16.45 16.51 2.25
C ALA A 179 15.46 16.30 3.42
N TRP A 180 15.96 16.40 4.65
CA TRP A 180 15.14 16.36 5.86
C TRP A 180 15.40 17.55 6.80
N PRO A 181 14.39 18.35 7.17
CA PRO A 181 13.03 18.33 6.59
C PRO A 181 13.07 18.65 5.08
N PRO A 182 12.00 18.30 4.32
CA PRO A 182 11.95 18.60 2.89
C PRO A 182 12.22 20.08 2.60
N GLU A 183 12.88 20.38 1.47
CA GLU A 183 13.24 21.74 1.13
C GLU A 183 11.99 22.65 1.07
N GLY A 184 12.07 23.80 1.74
CA GLY A 184 10.95 24.71 1.92
C GLY A 184 10.00 24.39 3.09
N SER A 185 10.10 23.22 3.70
CA SER A 185 9.35 22.89 4.92
C SER A 185 9.99 23.51 6.16
N LYS A 186 9.16 24.13 7.02
CA LYS A 186 9.56 24.55 8.37
C LYS A 186 9.27 23.42 9.37
N GLY A 187 10.17 22.44 9.44
CA GLY A 187 10.06 21.29 10.34
C GLY A 187 11.26 21.13 11.28
N SER A 188 11.11 20.30 12.31
CA SER A 188 12.24 19.86 13.14
C SER A 188 13.21 19.01 12.30
N LYS A 189 14.53 19.21 12.47
CA LYS A 189 15.57 18.33 11.90
C LYS A 189 15.64 16.97 12.61
N GLN A 190 14.90 16.78 13.70
CA GLN A 190 14.87 15.53 14.43
C GLN A 190 14.14 14.46 13.60
N ILE A 191 14.79 13.31 13.46
CA ILE A 191 14.27 12.12 12.78
C ILE A 191 13.86 11.12 13.86
N HIS A 192 12.66 10.58 13.75
CA HIS A 192 12.20 9.51 14.63
C HIS A 192 12.96 8.21 14.32
N ASP A 193 13.18 7.38 15.34
CA ASP A 193 13.76 6.06 15.11
C ASP A 193 12.77 5.18 14.33
N PHE A 194 13.15 4.76 13.12
CA PHE A 194 12.28 3.93 12.28
C PHE A 194 12.16 2.50 12.84
N ARG A 195 13.10 2.07 13.70
CA ARG A 195 13.13 0.70 14.23
C ARG A 195 11.99 0.40 15.19
N THR A 196 11.26 1.42 15.65
CA THR A 196 10.02 1.27 16.43
C THR A 196 8.77 1.21 15.56
N HIS A 197 8.87 1.38 14.24
CA HIS A 197 7.71 1.33 13.35
C HIS A 197 7.31 -0.11 13.05
N ASN A 198 6.01 -0.34 12.85
CA ASN A 198 5.44 -1.67 12.61
C ASN A 198 6.10 -2.42 11.46
N TRP A 199 6.37 -1.75 10.33
CA TRP A 199 7.02 -2.37 9.17
C TRP A 199 8.41 -2.95 9.51
N PHE A 200 9.14 -2.34 10.44
CA PHE A 200 10.44 -2.83 10.85
C PHE A 200 10.28 -3.95 11.89
N VAL A 201 9.55 -3.69 12.98
CA VAL A 201 9.45 -4.63 14.10
C VAL A 201 8.80 -5.96 13.69
N GLN A 202 7.75 -5.91 12.87
CA GLN A 202 7.02 -7.10 12.42
C GLN A 202 7.84 -7.94 11.44
N ALA A 203 8.74 -7.31 10.66
CA ALA A 203 9.66 -8.04 9.78
C ALA A 203 10.86 -8.64 10.52
N VAL A 204 11.30 -8.02 11.63
CA VAL A 204 12.42 -8.53 12.44
C VAL A 204 12.01 -9.68 13.35
N SER A 205 10.84 -9.60 13.97
CA SER A 205 10.41 -10.56 14.99
C SER A 205 9.05 -11.14 14.70
N SER A 206 8.91 -12.45 14.87
CA SER A 206 7.61 -13.11 14.91
C SER A 206 6.79 -12.63 16.13
N PRO A 207 5.45 -12.81 16.09
CA PRO A 207 4.55 -12.51 17.21
C PRO A 207 5.05 -13.04 18.55
N LYS A 208 4.79 -12.31 19.63
CA LYS A 208 5.39 -12.56 20.93
C LYS A 208 4.49 -12.20 22.11
N ASP A 209 4.32 -13.13 23.03
CA ASP A 209 3.67 -12.90 24.32
C ASP A 209 4.69 -12.36 25.33
N ILE A 210 4.55 -11.07 25.68
CA ILE A 210 5.47 -10.38 26.60
C ILE A 210 4.78 -10.06 27.93
N MET A 211 5.40 -10.48 29.04
CA MET A 211 5.05 -10.04 30.39
C MET A 211 6.08 -9.01 30.89
N ILE A 212 5.65 -7.79 31.20
CA ILE A 212 6.50 -6.74 31.76
C ILE A 212 6.34 -6.71 33.28
N LEU A 213 7.45 -6.88 33.99
CA LEU A 213 7.55 -6.80 35.45
C LEU A 213 8.29 -5.51 35.82
N LEU A 214 7.55 -4.54 36.35
CA LEU A 214 8.09 -3.28 36.83
C LEU A 214 8.33 -3.37 38.34
N ASP A 215 9.56 -3.11 38.77
CA ASP A 215 9.89 -2.99 40.19
C ASP A 215 9.23 -1.74 40.79
N SER A 216 8.54 -1.92 41.91
CA SER A 216 7.89 -0.85 42.68
C SER A 216 8.34 -0.86 44.14
N SER A 217 9.51 -1.46 44.41
CA SER A 217 10.11 -1.53 45.73
C SER A 217 10.47 -0.14 46.25
N SER A 218 10.51 -0.01 47.59
CA SER A 218 10.92 1.25 48.24
C SER A 218 12.38 1.63 47.98
N SER A 219 13.19 0.71 47.45
CA SER A 219 14.56 0.99 46.99
C SER A 219 14.61 1.81 45.71
N MET A 220 13.52 1.84 44.92
CA MET A 220 13.49 2.64 43.71
C MET A 220 13.33 4.14 44.01
N SER A 221 14.26 4.94 43.50
CA SER A 221 14.12 6.40 43.59
C SER A 221 12.96 6.91 42.71
N GLU A 222 12.36 8.04 43.06
CA GLU A 222 11.27 8.64 42.27
C GLU A 222 11.69 8.89 40.80
N LYS A 223 12.94 9.32 40.59
CA LYS A 223 13.50 9.53 39.24
C LYS A 223 13.69 8.22 38.47
N SER A 224 14.18 7.18 39.14
CA SER A 224 14.38 5.86 38.56
C SER A 224 13.04 5.22 38.21
N PHE A 225 12.01 5.39 39.05
CA PHE A 225 10.66 4.91 38.78
C PHE A 225 10.02 5.61 37.58
N VAL A 226 10.17 6.94 37.46
CA VAL A 226 9.71 7.68 36.28
C VAL A 226 10.40 7.16 35.00
N LEU A 227 11.73 7.00 35.03
CA LEU A 227 12.48 6.46 33.90
C LEU A 227 12.08 5.01 33.56
N ALA A 228 11.72 4.20 34.56
CA ALA A 228 11.24 2.83 34.38
C ALA A 228 9.86 2.80 33.71
N ILE A 229 8.96 3.70 34.10
CA ILE A 229 7.66 3.90 33.43
C ILE A 229 7.86 4.35 31.99
N GLU A 230 8.71 5.34 31.74
CA GLU A 230 9.00 5.80 30.38
C GLU A 230 9.64 4.70 29.52
N THR A 231 10.54 3.90 30.10
CA THR A 231 11.10 2.71 29.44
C THR A 231 10.01 1.71 29.08
N THR A 232 9.05 1.48 30.00
CA THR A 232 7.91 0.60 29.77
C THR A 232 7.06 1.10 28.60
N PHE A 233 6.76 2.40 28.52
CA PHE A 233 6.06 2.97 27.36
C PHE A 233 6.85 2.80 26.06
N ASN A 234 8.17 3.03 26.05
CA ASN A 234 8.99 2.79 24.86
C ASN A 234 8.98 1.31 24.44
N ILE A 235 8.89 0.36 25.39
CA ILE A 235 8.71 -1.07 25.08
C ILE A 235 7.34 -1.30 24.45
N LEU A 236 6.26 -0.78 25.06
CA LEU A 236 4.90 -0.92 24.54
C LEU A 236 4.75 -0.34 23.13
N ASP A 237 5.47 0.75 22.81
CA ASP A 237 5.49 1.35 21.47
C ASP A 237 6.10 0.43 20.40
N THR A 238 6.92 -0.56 20.80
CA THR A 238 7.43 -1.60 19.89
C THR A 238 6.48 -2.78 19.70
N LEU A 239 5.40 -2.87 20.49
CA LEU A 239 4.49 -4.01 20.44
C LEU A 239 3.39 -3.74 19.42
N GLY A 240 3.31 -4.65 18.46
CA GLY A 240 2.27 -4.66 17.45
C GLY A 240 1.01 -5.35 17.96
N GLU A 241 -0.10 -5.15 17.26
CA GLU A 241 -1.38 -5.77 17.62
C GLU A 241 -1.34 -7.30 17.53
N ASN A 242 -0.45 -7.86 16.70
CA ASN A 242 -0.23 -9.31 16.57
C ASN A 242 0.47 -9.92 17.80
N ASP A 243 1.01 -9.12 18.72
CA ASP A 243 1.79 -9.61 19.87
C ASP A 243 0.91 -10.06 21.04
N TYR A 244 -0.39 -9.72 21.07
CA TYR A 244 -1.23 -9.91 22.24
C TYR A 244 -2.38 -10.91 22.08
N TYR A 245 -2.77 -11.26 20.84
CA TYR A 245 -4.05 -11.92 20.62
C TYR A 245 -3.98 -13.11 19.68
N ASN A 246 -4.59 -14.21 20.14
CA ASN A 246 -5.05 -15.33 19.35
C ASN A 246 -6.50 -15.60 19.74
N GLN A 247 -7.33 -15.89 18.75
CA GLN A 247 -8.76 -16.16 18.92
C GLN A 247 -9.04 -17.34 19.86
N SER A 248 -8.08 -18.25 20.08
CA SER A 248 -8.19 -19.36 21.03
C SER A 248 -8.08 -18.95 22.50
N GLY A 249 -7.67 -17.71 22.81
CA GLY A 249 -7.37 -17.28 24.17
C GLY A 249 -6.03 -17.80 24.72
N GLU A 250 -5.20 -18.43 23.87
CA GLU A 250 -3.92 -19.05 24.25
C GLU A 250 -2.69 -18.15 23.98
N GLY A 251 -2.90 -16.87 23.63
CA GLY A 251 -1.84 -15.94 23.25
C GLY A 251 -1.26 -16.22 21.86
N SER A 252 -0.17 -15.54 21.47
CA SER A 252 0.46 -15.65 20.15
C SER A 252 0.99 -17.05 19.82
N GLN A 253 1.19 -17.91 20.83
CA GLN A 253 1.76 -19.26 20.73
C GLN A 253 3.12 -19.36 20.01
N CYS A 254 3.79 -18.22 19.83
CA CYS A 254 5.06 -18.12 19.13
C CYS A 254 6.18 -17.92 20.16
N ASN A 255 6.62 -16.68 20.32
CA ASN A 255 7.68 -16.34 21.26
C ASN A 255 7.10 -15.98 22.62
N GLN A 256 7.75 -16.40 23.70
CA GLN A 256 7.38 -16.02 25.07
C GLN A 256 8.54 -15.30 25.76
N ALA A 257 8.27 -14.16 26.37
CA ALA A 257 9.30 -13.38 27.06
C ALA A 257 8.81 -12.69 28.33
N ILE A 258 9.71 -12.59 29.30
CA ILE A 258 9.56 -11.81 30.53
C ILE A 258 10.56 -10.66 30.47
N MET A 259 10.10 -9.44 30.69
CA MET A 259 10.94 -8.25 30.77
C MET A 259 10.90 -7.71 32.20
N LEU A 260 12.04 -7.78 32.90
CA LEU A 260 12.20 -7.25 34.26
C LEU A 260 12.86 -5.88 34.20
N ILE A 261 12.20 -4.85 34.73
CA ILE A 261 12.70 -3.47 34.81
C ILE A 261 12.90 -3.11 36.29
N THR A 262 14.14 -2.88 36.71
CA THR A 262 14.48 -2.65 38.12
C THR A 262 15.74 -1.80 38.27
N GLU A 263 15.87 -1.09 39.39
CA GLU A 263 17.10 -0.38 39.78
C GLU A 263 18.05 -1.28 40.59
N SER A 264 17.54 -2.29 41.31
CA SER A 264 18.38 -3.18 42.10
C SER A 264 17.81 -4.60 42.28
N SER A 265 18.68 -5.61 42.29
CA SER A 265 18.32 -7.00 42.61
C SER A 265 19.32 -7.61 43.57
N SER A 266 18.85 -8.06 44.74
CA SER A 266 19.68 -8.73 45.74
C SER A 266 20.12 -10.13 45.30
N GLU A 267 19.29 -10.87 44.56
CA GLU A 267 19.55 -12.25 44.13
C GLU A 267 19.10 -12.52 42.68
N SER A 268 19.74 -13.49 42.03
CA SER A 268 19.43 -13.91 40.66
C SER A 268 18.30 -14.95 40.56
N HIS A 269 17.77 -15.43 41.70
CA HIS A 269 16.62 -16.34 41.81
C HIS A 269 16.65 -17.54 40.84
N LYS A 270 17.85 -18.06 40.56
CA LYS A 270 18.10 -19.06 39.51
C LYS A 270 17.32 -20.34 39.73
N GLU A 271 17.19 -20.77 40.98
CA GLU A 271 16.51 -22.01 41.37
C GLU A 271 15.04 -21.97 40.99
N ILE A 272 14.37 -20.83 41.24
CA ILE A 272 12.96 -20.61 40.89
C ILE A 272 12.80 -20.60 39.38
N ILE A 273 13.63 -19.83 38.66
CA ILE A 273 13.54 -19.75 37.20
C ILE A 273 13.78 -21.14 36.57
N LYS A 274 14.76 -21.90 37.10
CA LYS A 274 15.07 -23.25 36.63
C LYS A 274 13.91 -24.22 36.88
N GLN A 275 13.14 -24.07 37.96
CA GLN A 275 11.99 -24.92 38.22
C GLN A 275 10.90 -24.79 37.15
N TYR A 276 10.67 -23.58 36.61
CA TYR A 276 9.59 -23.31 35.65
C TYR A 276 10.03 -23.33 34.18
N ASN A 277 11.28 -22.96 33.88
CA ASN A 277 11.74 -22.74 32.50
C ASN A 277 12.68 -23.86 31.99
N TRP A 278 13.09 -24.81 32.82
CA TRP A 278 13.98 -25.91 32.42
C TRP A 278 13.17 -27.19 32.11
N PRO A 279 13.57 -28.06 31.15
CA PRO A 279 14.81 -28.06 30.34
C PRO A 279 14.76 -27.28 29.04
N HIS A 280 13.57 -27.05 28.48
CA HIS A 280 13.45 -26.58 27.10
C HIS A 280 13.71 -25.07 26.96
N MET A 281 13.58 -24.30 28.05
CA MET A 281 13.73 -22.84 28.09
C MET A 281 12.89 -22.14 27.01
N PRO A 282 11.56 -22.34 26.99
CA PRO A 282 10.67 -21.67 26.04
C PRO A 282 10.56 -20.15 26.32
N VAL A 283 10.68 -19.74 27.59
CA VAL A 283 10.56 -18.33 27.99
C VAL A 283 11.93 -17.67 28.00
N ARG A 284 12.05 -16.52 27.34
CA ARG A 284 13.27 -15.69 27.38
C ARG A 284 13.15 -14.60 28.43
N ILE A 285 14.21 -14.34 29.19
CA ILE A 285 14.19 -13.32 30.24
C ILE A 285 15.11 -12.16 29.88
N PHE A 286 14.52 -10.98 29.73
CA PHE A 286 15.20 -9.73 29.48
C PHE A 286 15.26 -8.91 30.76
N THR A 287 16.41 -8.31 31.04
CA THR A 287 16.62 -7.54 32.26
C THR A 287 17.10 -6.12 31.92
N TYR A 288 16.36 -5.12 32.41
CA TYR A 288 16.63 -3.71 32.25
C TYR A 288 17.03 -3.12 33.60
N LEU A 289 18.30 -2.75 33.72
CA LEU A 289 18.83 -2.04 34.88
C LEU A 289 18.62 -0.53 34.69
N ILE A 290 17.85 0.07 35.58
CA ILE A 290 17.64 1.52 35.63
C ILE A 290 18.72 2.16 36.51
N GLY A 291 19.42 3.15 35.97
CA GLY A 291 20.49 3.85 36.69
C GLY A 291 21.80 3.06 36.72
N SER A 292 22.63 3.34 37.73
CA SER A 292 24.04 2.92 37.77
C SER A 292 24.42 2.12 39.02
N ASP A 293 23.58 1.18 39.46
CA ASP A 293 23.95 0.28 40.55
C ASP A 293 24.89 -0.84 40.08
N SER A 294 26.14 -0.82 40.56
CA SER A 294 27.16 -1.80 40.19
C SER A 294 26.89 -3.20 40.76
N GLY A 295 26.20 -3.30 41.90
CA GLY A 295 25.95 -4.58 42.56
C GLY A 295 24.94 -5.44 41.79
N SER A 296 23.87 -4.81 41.32
CA SER A 296 22.77 -5.50 40.63
C SER A 296 23.07 -5.84 39.18
N ARG A 297 24.03 -5.15 38.56
CA ARG A 297 24.45 -5.42 37.17
C ARG A 297 24.85 -6.87 36.95
N SER A 298 25.65 -7.45 37.84
CA SER A 298 26.12 -8.83 37.68
C SER A 298 24.96 -9.83 37.77
N ASN A 299 24.05 -9.63 38.72
CA ASN A 299 22.92 -10.51 38.97
C ASN A 299 21.93 -10.50 37.80
N LEU A 300 21.54 -9.31 37.33
CA LEU A 300 20.62 -9.14 36.22
C LEU A 300 21.20 -9.61 34.89
N HIS A 301 22.49 -9.37 34.66
CA HIS A 301 23.20 -9.88 33.49
C HIS A 301 23.21 -11.42 33.47
N GLU A 302 23.56 -12.05 34.60
CA GLU A 302 23.57 -13.50 34.70
C GLU A 302 22.17 -14.11 34.54
N MET A 303 21.13 -13.46 35.08
CA MET A 303 19.74 -13.86 34.92
C MET A 303 19.32 -13.87 33.45
N ALA A 304 19.64 -12.81 32.68
CA ALA A 304 19.31 -12.76 31.25
C ALA A 304 20.12 -13.78 30.43
N CYS A 305 21.44 -13.86 30.65
CA CYS A 305 22.31 -14.79 29.92
C CYS A 305 21.92 -16.26 30.14
N SER A 306 21.54 -16.63 31.36
CA SER A 306 21.12 -18.00 31.69
C SER A 306 19.79 -18.40 31.04
N ASN A 307 19.00 -17.42 30.58
CA ASN A 307 17.66 -17.61 30.03
C ASN A 307 17.53 -17.13 28.57
N LYS A 308 18.63 -17.18 27.80
CA LYS A 308 18.67 -16.83 26.36
C LYS A 308 18.11 -15.44 26.03
N GLY A 309 18.14 -14.50 26.99
CA GLY A 309 17.65 -13.14 26.80
C GLY A 309 18.77 -12.13 26.57
N PHE A 310 18.49 -10.88 26.95
CA PHE A 310 19.42 -9.76 26.80
C PHE A 310 19.37 -8.85 28.03
N PHE A 311 20.52 -8.30 28.39
CA PHE A 311 20.68 -7.39 29.51
C PHE A 311 21.03 -6.00 29.00
N VAL A 312 20.28 -5.00 29.47
CA VAL A 312 20.44 -3.59 29.08
C VAL A 312 20.52 -2.72 30.32
N GLN A 313 21.38 -1.70 30.27
CA GLN A 313 21.41 -0.65 31.27
C GLN A 313 20.92 0.66 30.65
N ILE A 314 19.96 1.30 31.31
CA ILE A 314 19.29 2.53 30.89
C ILE A 314 19.56 3.62 31.93
N ASN A 315 20.29 4.66 31.52
CA ASN A 315 20.60 5.81 32.37
C ASN A 315 19.73 7.02 32.08
N ASP A 316 19.21 7.13 30.86
CA ASP A 316 18.37 8.24 30.40
C ASP A 316 17.30 7.76 29.39
N ILE A 317 16.36 8.64 29.08
CA ILE A 317 15.30 8.37 28.11
C ILE A 317 15.83 8.12 26.68
N SER A 318 16.97 8.71 26.33
CA SER A 318 17.55 8.56 25.00
C SER A 318 18.09 7.15 24.80
N ASP A 319 18.71 6.59 25.85
CA ASP A 319 19.14 5.21 25.96
C ASP A 319 17.94 4.26 25.91
N ALA A 320 16.84 4.58 26.61
CA ALA A 320 15.62 3.77 26.54
C ALA A 320 15.12 3.67 25.09
N ARG A 321 14.98 4.80 24.38
CA ARG A 321 14.55 4.84 22.98
C ARG A 321 15.47 4.05 22.05
N ARG A 322 16.78 4.11 22.27
CA ARG A 322 17.77 3.46 21.40
C ARG A 322 17.94 1.96 21.65
N LYS A 323 17.95 1.54 22.93
CA LYS A 323 18.36 0.19 23.36
C LYS A 323 17.19 -0.76 23.58
N VAL A 324 15.97 -0.25 23.77
CA VAL A 324 14.79 -1.12 23.98
C VAL A 324 14.58 -2.04 22.79
N ILE A 325 14.80 -1.58 21.55
CA ILE A 325 14.56 -2.41 20.37
C ILE A 325 15.48 -3.64 20.25
N ASP A 326 16.61 -3.67 20.98
CA ASP A 326 17.58 -4.75 20.89
C ASP A 326 17.01 -6.11 21.32
N TYR A 327 15.96 -6.13 22.16
CA TYR A 327 15.29 -7.39 22.49
C TYR A 327 14.73 -8.05 21.21
N ALA A 328 14.14 -7.29 20.29
CA ALA A 328 13.53 -7.81 19.06
C ALA A 328 14.59 -8.47 18.16
N LEU A 329 15.81 -7.91 18.11
CA LEU A 329 16.94 -8.51 17.39
C LEU A 329 17.36 -9.85 18.00
N VAL A 330 17.24 -10.01 19.32
CA VAL A 330 17.47 -11.32 19.97
C VAL A 330 16.34 -12.29 19.65
N MET A 331 15.08 -11.81 19.64
CA MET A 331 13.91 -12.60 19.26
C MET A 331 13.98 -13.13 17.82
N ALA A 332 14.58 -12.37 16.91
CA ALA A 332 14.77 -12.73 15.50
C ALA A 332 15.67 -13.96 15.27
N ARG A 333 16.56 -14.30 16.21
CA ARG A 333 17.62 -15.32 16.01
C ARG A 333 17.15 -16.70 15.51
N PRO A 334 16.03 -17.30 15.99
CA PRO A 334 15.56 -18.58 15.46
C PRO A 334 15.16 -18.51 13.99
N MET A 335 14.53 -17.42 13.57
CA MET A 335 14.18 -17.17 12.17
C MET A 335 15.46 -17.07 11.32
N ILE A 336 16.43 -16.26 11.77
CA ILE A 336 17.72 -16.10 11.09
C ILE A 336 18.49 -17.44 11.00
N MET A 337 18.39 -18.32 12.01
CA MET A 337 19.06 -19.62 11.99
C MET A 337 18.46 -20.60 10.97
N TYR A 338 17.18 -20.45 10.62
CA TYR A 338 16.55 -21.31 9.63
C TYR A 338 17.05 -21.00 8.21
N GLN A 339 17.50 -19.76 7.94
CA GLN A 339 18.16 -19.22 6.73
C GLN A 339 17.50 -19.50 5.36
N ALA A 340 16.49 -20.35 5.31
CA ALA A 340 15.90 -20.84 4.07
C ALA A 340 14.71 -20.00 3.61
N ASP A 341 14.11 -19.24 4.52
CA ASP A 341 12.87 -18.52 4.27
C ASP A 341 12.97 -17.08 4.79
N HIS A 342 12.56 -16.15 3.94
CA HIS A 342 12.49 -14.72 4.22
C HIS A 342 11.01 -14.34 4.24
N PRO A 343 10.36 -14.34 5.42
CA PRO A 343 8.94 -14.07 5.48
C PRO A 343 8.68 -12.62 5.06
N MET A 344 7.71 -12.45 4.18
CA MET A 344 7.26 -11.15 3.73
C MET A 344 6.13 -10.65 4.63
N HIS A 345 6.23 -9.39 5.05
CA HIS A 345 5.31 -8.78 6.00
C HIS A 345 4.68 -7.52 5.43
N TRP A 346 3.35 -7.47 5.45
CA TRP A 346 2.57 -6.28 5.15
C TRP A 346 2.25 -5.52 6.43
N SER A 347 2.60 -4.23 6.47
CA SER A 347 2.23 -3.39 7.59
C SER A 347 0.73 -3.03 7.58
N PRO A 348 0.13 -2.75 8.74
CA PRO A 348 -1.14 -2.02 8.78
C PRO A 348 -1.01 -0.70 8.02
N VAL A 349 -2.14 -0.14 7.58
CA VAL A 349 -2.13 1.16 6.90
C VAL A 349 -1.70 2.24 7.86
N PHE A 350 -0.82 3.10 7.39
CA PHE A 350 -0.41 4.30 8.11
C PHE A 350 -0.32 5.48 7.16
N MET A 351 -0.27 6.69 7.72
CA MET A 351 -0.07 7.88 6.92
C MET A 351 1.41 8.06 6.62
N ALA A 352 1.78 8.01 5.34
CA ALA A 352 3.08 8.48 4.89
C ALA A 352 3.10 10.00 4.79
N GLY A 353 4.25 10.57 5.15
CA GLY A 353 4.52 11.99 5.01
C GLY A 353 3.90 12.89 6.06
N LYS A 354 4.68 13.88 6.52
CA LYS A 354 4.13 15.15 7.00
C LYS A 354 4.29 16.12 5.84
N SER A 355 3.19 16.54 5.21
CA SER A 355 3.20 17.66 4.30
C SER A 355 3.82 18.86 5.02
N GLY A 356 5.00 19.26 4.58
CA GLY A 356 5.61 20.53 4.96
C GLY A 356 4.72 21.67 4.49
N GLY A 357 4.57 22.70 5.32
CA GLY A 357 3.64 23.82 5.14
C GLY A 357 3.94 24.76 3.97
N LEU A 358 3.98 24.24 2.74
CA LEU A 358 4.09 24.99 1.49
C LEU A 358 3.00 24.58 0.49
N ALA A 359 1.74 24.68 0.89
CA ALA A 359 0.63 24.85 -0.06
C ALA A 359 -0.48 25.63 0.64
N ARG A 360 -0.79 26.82 0.16
CA ARG A 360 -1.74 27.74 0.80
C ARG A 360 -3.21 27.39 0.51
N ASP A 361 -3.50 26.18 0.05
CA ASP A 361 -4.85 25.74 -0.32
C ASP A 361 -5.22 24.39 0.32
N SER A 362 -6.51 24.27 0.59
CA SER A 362 -7.22 23.30 1.43
C SER A 362 -7.24 21.83 0.97
N GLU A 363 -6.26 21.37 0.18
CA GLU A 363 -6.12 19.98 -0.29
C GLU A 363 -4.89 19.29 0.32
N TYR A 364 -4.76 19.37 1.65
CA TYR A 364 -3.73 18.66 2.40
C TYR A 364 -4.10 17.17 2.54
N GLN A 365 -3.98 16.39 1.46
CA GLN A 365 -4.21 14.95 1.53
C GLN A 365 -2.92 14.24 1.90
N ARG A 366 -2.77 13.89 3.20
CA ARG A 366 -1.80 12.87 3.61
C ARG A 366 -2.18 11.56 2.93
N ARG A 367 -1.19 10.85 2.39
CA ARG A 367 -1.42 9.60 1.66
C ARG A 367 -1.37 8.41 2.62
N LEU A 368 -2.37 7.56 2.52
CA LEU A 368 -2.36 6.26 3.18
C LEU A 368 -1.47 5.32 2.39
N VAL A 369 -0.56 4.67 3.10
CA VAL A 369 0.34 3.66 2.56
C VAL A 369 0.31 2.41 3.42
N THR A 370 0.61 1.28 2.82
CA THR A 370 1.08 0.08 3.50
C THR A 370 2.50 -0.20 3.03
N THR A 371 3.29 -0.89 3.84
CA THR A 371 4.66 -1.24 3.50
C THR A 371 4.79 -2.75 3.41
N VAL A 372 5.37 -3.23 2.31
CA VAL A 372 5.88 -4.60 2.21
C VAL A 372 7.30 -4.60 2.75
N SER A 373 7.60 -5.56 3.61
CA SER A 373 8.88 -5.61 4.33
C SER A 373 9.43 -7.02 4.42
N THR A 374 10.75 -7.13 4.28
CA THR A 374 11.47 -8.41 4.31
C THR A 374 12.77 -8.25 5.11
N PRO A 375 13.08 -9.17 6.05
CA PRO A 375 14.33 -9.12 6.79
C PRO A 375 15.53 -9.43 5.88
N VAL A 376 16.71 -8.87 6.19
CA VAL A 376 17.97 -9.17 5.48
C VAL A 376 18.94 -9.83 6.44
N PHE A 377 19.28 -11.09 6.20
CA PHE A 377 20.13 -11.86 7.10
C PHE A 377 21.62 -11.61 6.86
N ASP A 378 22.39 -11.66 7.94
CA ASP A 378 23.84 -11.65 7.84
C ASP A 378 24.35 -13.05 7.49
N ARG A 379 24.73 -13.25 6.23
CA ARG A 379 25.27 -14.52 5.74
C ARG A 379 26.80 -14.62 5.85
N ARG A 380 27.44 -13.60 6.43
CA ARG A 380 28.90 -13.57 6.58
C ARG A 380 29.34 -14.61 7.59
N ASN A 381 30.41 -15.34 7.25
CA ASN A 381 31.19 -16.19 8.15
C ASN A 381 30.46 -17.44 8.72
N HIS A 382 30.52 -18.56 7.99
CA HIS A 382 29.98 -19.87 8.41
C HIS A 382 30.66 -20.52 9.64
N SER A 383 31.76 -19.95 10.14
CA SER A 383 32.61 -20.58 11.15
C SER A 383 32.11 -20.37 12.60
N VAL A 384 31.36 -19.30 12.85
CA VAL A 384 30.66 -19.04 14.11
C VAL A 384 29.18 -18.87 13.78
N ARG A 385 28.31 -19.71 14.33
CA ARG A 385 26.85 -19.59 14.17
C ARG A 385 26.33 -18.36 14.93
N VAL A 386 26.70 -17.15 14.51
CA VAL A 386 26.11 -15.92 15.01
C VAL A 386 24.95 -15.56 14.09
N ALA A 387 23.73 -15.74 14.58
CA ALA A 387 22.53 -15.33 13.88
C ALA A 387 22.34 -13.81 14.03
N ASN A 388 22.89 -13.04 13.09
CA ASN A 388 22.77 -11.59 13.04
C ASN A 388 21.87 -11.15 11.87
N LEU A 389 21.18 -10.04 12.09
CA LEU A 389 20.36 -9.36 11.09
C LEU A 389 21.09 -8.10 10.62
N LEU A 390 21.18 -7.89 9.31
CA LEU A 390 21.74 -6.66 8.73
C LEU A 390 20.74 -5.51 8.77
N GLY A 391 19.46 -5.81 8.56
CA GLY A 391 18.38 -4.84 8.53
C GLY A 391 17.09 -5.41 7.99
N VAL A 392 16.19 -4.51 7.59
CA VAL A 392 14.93 -4.81 6.91
C VAL A 392 14.86 -3.94 5.67
N VAL A 393 14.47 -4.54 4.55
CA VAL A 393 14.13 -3.80 3.32
C VAL A 393 12.62 -3.60 3.28
N GLY A 394 12.18 -2.47 2.75
CA GLY A 394 10.76 -2.27 2.54
C GLY A 394 10.47 -1.27 1.44
N THR A 395 9.27 -1.41 0.87
CA THR A 395 8.73 -0.53 -0.16
C THR A 395 7.33 -0.10 0.24
N ASP A 396 7.05 1.19 0.06
CA ASP A 396 5.72 1.73 0.32
C ASP A 396 4.81 1.52 -0.88
N VAL A 397 3.59 1.07 -0.60
CA VAL A 397 2.52 0.86 -1.56
C VAL A 397 1.40 1.84 -1.24
N PRO A 398 1.17 2.87 -2.07
CA PRO A 398 0.09 3.79 -1.86
C PRO A 398 -1.25 3.08 -2.03
N VAL A 399 -2.16 3.26 -1.06
CA VAL A 399 -3.51 2.68 -1.12
C VAL A 399 -4.28 3.15 -2.36
N GLU A 400 -3.95 4.34 -2.87
CA GLU A 400 -4.49 4.89 -4.12
C GLU A 400 -4.14 4.02 -5.33
N GLU A 401 -2.93 3.45 -5.41
CA GLU A 401 -2.53 2.55 -6.49
C GLU A 401 -3.25 1.21 -6.41
N ILE A 402 -3.49 0.69 -5.20
CA ILE A 402 -4.30 -0.51 -4.97
C ILE A 402 -5.75 -0.28 -5.44
N ARG A 403 -6.33 0.86 -5.07
CA ARG A 403 -7.69 1.25 -5.48
C ARG A 403 -7.83 1.37 -7.00
N LYS A 404 -6.79 1.82 -7.71
CA LYS A 404 -6.79 1.95 -9.18
C LYS A 404 -6.89 0.62 -9.92
N MET A 405 -6.59 -0.51 -9.26
CA MET A 405 -6.75 -1.85 -9.85
C MET A 405 -8.20 -2.30 -9.85
N ILE A 406 -9.04 -1.73 -9.00
CA ILE A 406 -10.45 -2.10 -8.89
C ILE A 406 -11.27 -1.21 -9.82
N PRO A 407 -12.02 -1.77 -10.79
CA PRO A 407 -12.78 -0.99 -11.75
C PRO A 407 -14.03 -0.38 -11.10
N GLN A 408 -13.86 0.73 -10.36
CA GLN A 408 -14.92 1.38 -9.61
C GLN A 408 -16.13 1.78 -10.47
N HIS A 409 -15.89 2.15 -11.73
CA HIS A 409 -16.95 2.56 -12.65
C HIS A 409 -17.96 1.44 -12.96
N LYS A 410 -17.59 0.15 -12.77
CA LYS A 410 -18.48 -0.98 -13.02
C LYS A 410 -19.35 -1.36 -11.83
N LEU A 411 -18.98 -0.93 -10.61
CA LEU A 411 -19.75 -1.21 -9.39
C LEU A 411 -21.06 -0.40 -9.31
N GLY A 412 -21.16 0.67 -10.11
CA GLY A 412 -22.27 1.62 -10.08
C GLY A 412 -22.18 2.63 -8.93
N PRO A 413 -23.15 3.55 -8.80
CA PRO A 413 -23.04 4.73 -7.93
C PRO A 413 -23.19 4.44 -6.43
N ASN A 414 -23.75 3.29 -6.05
CA ASN A 414 -23.89 2.90 -4.64
C ASN A 414 -23.15 1.60 -4.33
N GLY A 415 -22.53 0.98 -5.34
CA GLY A 415 -21.63 -0.14 -5.13
C GLY A 415 -20.25 0.37 -4.76
N TYR A 416 -19.58 -0.34 -3.87
CA TYR A 416 -18.23 -0.01 -3.44
C TYR A 416 -17.46 -1.29 -3.16
N SER A 417 -16.20 -1.13 -2.83
CA SER A 417 -15.32 -2.23 -2.46
C SER A 417 -14.49 -1.78 -1.27
N PHE A 418 -13.96 -2.76 -0.55
CA PHE A 418 -13.04 -2.54 0.54
C PHE A 418 -12.10 -3.73 0.65
N ILE A 419 -10.94 -3.52 1.26
CA ILE A 419 -9.99 -4.60 1.54
C ILE A 419 -9.77 -4.69 3.04
N VAL A 420 -9.71 -5.91 3.54
CA VAL A 420 -9.46 -6.24 4.94
C VAL A 420 -8.22 -7.13 5.04
N ASP A 421 -7.44 -6.98 6.10
CA ASP A 421 -6.32 -7.87 6.41
C ASP A 421 -6.76 -9.12 7.19
N ASN A 422 -5.81 -10.04 7.40
CA ASN A 422 -5.99 -11.25 8.19
C ASN A 422 -6.28 -11.03 9.70
N ASN A 423 -6.47 -9.79 10.15
CA ASN A 423 -6.89 -9.44 11.51
C ASN A 423 -8.27 -8.75 11.56
N GLY A 424 -8.91 -8.49 10.42
CA GLY A 424 -10.19 -7.79 10.34
C GLY A 424 -10.06 -6.26 10.19
N ARG A 425 -8.83 -5.76 9.99
CA ARG A 425 -8.54 -4.33 9.85
C ARG A 425 -8.64 -3.91 8.40
N VAL A 426 -9.16 -2.72 8.20
CA VAL A 426 -9.45 -2.19 6.88
C VAL A 426 -8.20 -1.55 6.28
N LEU A 427 -7.80 -2.02 5.10
CA LEU A 427 -6.77 -1.39 4.27
C LEU A 427 -7.33 -0.14 3.57
N TYR A 428 -8.52 -0.27 2.99
CA TYR A 428 -9.27 0.87 2.48
C TYR A 428 -10.76 0.58 2.53
N HIS A 429 -11.55 1.63 2.78
CA HIS A 429 -13.01 1.61 2.75
C HIS A 429 -13.49 3.04 2.46
N PRO A 430 -14.62 3.26 1.77
CA PRO A 430 -15.12 4.61 1.49
C PRO A 430 -15.30 5.49 2.73
N ASP A 431 -15.74 4.88 3.84
CA ASP A 431 -15.96 5.56 5.12
C ASP A 431 -14.73 5.56 6.04
N LEU A 432 -13.58 5.04 5.58
CA LEU A 432 -12.32 5.14 6.31
C LEU A 432 -11.83 6.60 6.31
N ARG A 433 -11.89 7.25 7.47
CA ARG A 433 -11.44 8.64 7.65
C ARG A 433 -10.17 8.68 8.51
N PRO A 434 -8.98 8.87 7.92
CA PRO A 434 -7.77 9.02 8.70
C PRO A 434 -7.77 10.37 9.42
N LEU A 435 -7.35 10.38 10.70
CA LEU A 435 -7.27 11.62 11.48
C LEU A 435 -6.06 12.45 11.06
N ASN A 436 -6.33 13.70 10.68
CA ASN A 436 -5.35 14.57 10.04
C ASN A 436 -4.47 15.39 11.00
N ASP A 437 -4.78 15.52 12.30
CA ASP A 437 -3.99 16.39 13.18
C ASP A 437 -3.84 15.87 14.60
N GLY A 438 -2.61 15.97 15.13
CA GLY A 438 -2.28 15.62 16.51
C GLY A 438 -2.91 16.57 17.54
N ASN A 439 -3.51 17.67 17.09
CA ASN A 439 -4.28 18.60 17.93
C ASN A 439 -5.79 18.29 18.00
N GLN A 440 -6.30 17.37 17.16
CA GLN A 440 -7.68 16.84 17.28
C GLN A 440 -7.78 15.72 18.32
N TYR A 441 -6.69 15.46 19.03
CA TYR A 441 -6.56 14.43 20.07
C TYR A 441 -7.46 14.66 21.30
N ILE A 442 -7.97 15.89 21.48
CA ILE A 442 -8.69 16.30 22.69
C ILE A 442 -10.22 16.21 22.52
N ASP A 443 -10.75 16.26 21.28
CA ASP A 443 -12.21 16.31 21.04
C ASP A 443 -12.80 15.02 20.45
N GLN A 444 -11.98 14.00 20.16
CA GLN A 444 -12.45 12.71 19.64
C GLN A 444 -12.16 11.57 20.60
N LEU A 445 -13.19 10.76 20.87
CA LEU A 445 -13.19 9.70 21.89
C LEU A 445 -12.25 8.51 21.60
N ARG A 446 -11.49 8.48 20.48
CA ARG A 446 -10.62 7.35 20.12
C ARG A 446 -9.25 7.77 19.54
N PRO A 447 -8.14 7.50 20.26
CA PRO A 447 -6.79 8.00 19.94
C PRO A 447 -6.01 7.22 18.84
N LYS A 448 -6.57 6.17 18.22
CA LYS A 448 -5.87 5.33 17.22
C LYS A 448 -6.77 5.03 16.01
N TYR A 449 -6.90 5.99 15.11
CA TYR A 449 -7.63 5.81 13.82
C TYR A 449 -6.75 5.22 12.70
N THR A 450 -5.55 4.72 13.01
CA THR A 450 -4.66 4.11 12.00
C THR A 450 -5.06 2.68 11.67
N SER A 451 -5.62 1.94 12.64
CA SER A 451 -6.11 0.56 12.48
C SER A 451 -7.59 0.53 12.85
N VAL A 452 -8.47 0.54 11.85
CA VAL A 452 -9.93 0.47 12.04
C VAL A 452 -10.40 -0.92 11.63
N ASP A 453 -11.17 -1.58 12.50
CA ASP A 453 -11.81 -2.86 12.19
C ASP A 453 -13.07 -2.65 11.35
N ILE A 454 -13.38 -3.61 10.47
CA ILE A 454 -14.58 -3.55 9.62
C ILE A 454 -15.88 -3.39 10.42
N THR A 455 -15.94 -3.96 11.63
CA THR A 455 -17.11 -3.83 12.51
C THR A 455 -17.41 -2.41 12.96
N GLU A 456 -16.44 -1.49 12.84
CA GLU A 456 -16.62 -0.07 13.17
C GLU A 456 -17.13 0.76 11.98
N LEU A 457 -16.97 0.27 10.75
CA LEU A 457 -17.37 0.96 9.52
C LEU A 457 -18.72 0.45 9.00
N GLU A 458 -18.90 -0.87 8.97
CA GLU A 458 -20.15 -1.48 8.53
C GLU A 458 -21.15 -1.47 9.69
N LEU A 459 -22.04 -0.48 9.70
CA LEU A 459 -23.02 -0.29 10.76
C LEU A 459 -24.32 -1.05 10.42
N PRO A 460 -24.57 -2.23 11.01
CA PRO A 460 -25.83 -2.93 10.79
C PRO A 460 -26.99 -2.11 11.37
N GLU A 461 -28.16 -2.20 10.74
CA GLU A 461 -29.35 -1.49 11.23
C GLU A 461 -29.76 -1.99 12.62
N THR A 462 -29.86 -1.07 13.60
CA THR A 462 -30.16 -1.41 15.01
C THR A 462 -31.50 -0.92 15.52
N GLU A 463 -32.24 -0.05 14.81
CA GLU A 463 -33.28 0.78 15.45
C GLU A 463 -34.66 0.83 14.79
N ILE A 464 -34.90 0.22 13.61
CA ILE A 464 -36.20 0.35 12.94
C ILE A 464 -37.07 -0.89 13.12
N GLY A 465 -37.59 -1.07 14.34
CA GLY A 465 -38.66 -2.04 14.64
C GLY A 465 -38.43 -2.84 15.93
N ASN A 466 -39.51 -3.28 16.58
CA ASN A 466 -39.47 -4.07 17.81
C ASN A 466 -38.87 -5.50 17.63
N ASP A 467 -38.26 -5.82 16.49
CA ASP A 467 -37.67 -7.13 16.20
C ASP A 467 -36.18 -7.15 16.55
N HIS A 468 -35.90 -7.34 17.85
CA HIS A 468 -34.55 -7.54 18.38
C HIS A 468 -33.80 -8.69 17.67
N GLU A 469 -34.54 -9.67 17.14
CA GLU A 469 -34.00 -10.82 16.40
C GLU A 469 -33.31 -10.43 15.09
N ILE A 470 -33.87 -9.48 14.32
CA ILE A 470 -33.28 -9.05 13.03
C ILE A 470 -31.99 -8.28 13.26
N VAL A 471 -31.94 -7.46 14.31
CA VAL A 471 -30.75 -6.68 14.67
C VAL A 471 -29.60 -7.60 15.10
N GLU A 472 -29.89 -8.61 15.91
CA GLU A 472 -28.90 -9.63 16.29
C GLU A 472 -28.45 -10.46 15.10
N MET A 473 -29.37 -10.83 14.20
CA MET A 473 -29.04 -11.55 12.98
C MET A 473 -28.07 -10.76 12.09
N ASN A 474 -28.33 -9.48 11.82
CA ASN A 474 -27.45 -8.64 11.00
C ASN A 474 -26.05 -8.46 11.63
N LYS A 475 -25.98 -8.33 12.96
CA LYS A 475 -24.70 -8.28 13.69
C LYS A 475 -23.94 -9.60 13.56
N ASN A 476 -24.62 -10.72 13.73
CA ASN A 476 -24.00 -12.05 13.61
C ASN A 476 -23.48 -12.26 12.19
N LEU A 477 -24.25 -11.87 11.15
CA LEU A 477 -23.81 -11.94 9.75
C LEU A 477 -22.57 -11.10 9.48
N LEU A 478 -22.46 -9.91 10.09
CA LEU A 478 -21.24 -9.09 10.01
C LEU A 478 -20.03 -9.77 10.68
N TYR A 479 -20.23 -10.38 11.85
CA TYR A 479 -19.15 -11.13 12.53
C TYR A 479 -18.75 -12.40 11.77
N ASP A 480 -19.71 -13.11 11.18
CA ASP A 480 -19.47 -14.28 10.35
C ASP A 480 -18.70 -13.90 9.08
N MET A 481 -19.14 -12.84 8.38
CA MET A 481 -18.43 -12.28 7.23
C MET A 481 -17.00 -11.88 7.62
N ARG A 482 -16.82 -11.14 8.71
CA ARG A 482 -15.50 -10.77 9.22
C ARG A 482 -14.63 -12.00 9.49
N SER A 483 -15.18 -13.04 10.10
CA SER A 483 -14.46 -14.29 10.38
C SER A 483 -14.01 -15.00 9.10
N ASP A 484 -14.89 -15.07 8.09
CA ASP A 484 -14.56 -15.63 6.78
C ASP A 484 -13.61 -14.75 5.96
N MET A 485 -13.57 -13.43 6.19
CA MET A 485 -12.58 -12.56 5.56
C MET A 485 -11.21 -12.66 6.24
N ILE A 486 -11.17 -12.88 7.55
CA ILE A 486 -9.94 -13.12 8.32
C ILE A 486 -9.32 -14.47 7.96
N ILE A 487 -10.16 -15.51 7.85
CA ILE A 487 -9.76 -16.83 7.40
C ILE A 487 -10.04 -16.87 5.90
N PRO A 488 -9.08 -16.52 5.02
CA PRO A 488 -9.29 -16.18 3.61
C PRO A 488 -10.17 -17.17 2.85
N LYS A 489 -11.48 -16.99 2.92
CA LYS A 489 -12.50 -17.82 2.27
C LYS A 489 -13.30 -16.98 1.31
N GLU A 490 -13.70 -17.61 0.21
CA GLU A 490 -14.68 -17.03 -0.69
C GLU A 490 -16.08 -17.22 -0.14
N GLY A 491 -16.90 -16.16 -0.19
CA GLY A 491 -18.26 -16.20 0.32
C GLY A 491 -19.13 -15.06 -0.16
N GLU A 492 -20.42 -15.20 0.13
CA GLU A 492 -21.43 -14.17 -0.12
C GLU A 492 -22.33 -14.05 1.11
N THR A 493 -22.62 -12.82 1.52
CA THR A 493 -23.57 -12.52 2.58
C THR A 493 -24.45 -11.33 2.20
N GLU A 494 -25.62 -11.24 2.83
CA GLU A 494 -26.57 -10.16 2.59
C GLU A 494 -27.15 -9.70 3.92
N PHE A 495 -27.06 -8.40 4.21
CA PHE A 495 -27.67 -7.81 5.39
C PHE A 495 -27.91 -6.30 5.19
N THR A 496 -28.74 -5.73 6.05
CA THR A 496 -29.10 -4.30 6.00
C THR A 496 -28.14 -3.46 6.82
N ILE A 497 -27.56 -2.44 6.17
CA ILE A 497 -26.68 -1.46 6.81
C ILE A 497 -27.27 -0.06 6.80
N LEU A 498 -26.78 0.78 7.70
CA LEU A 498 -27.05 2.21 7.76
C LEU A 498 -26.00 2.97 6.96
N GLN A 499 -26.35 3.37 5.73
CA GLN A 499 -25.48 4.18 4.89
C GLN A 499 -25.65 5.67 5.22
N HIS A 500 -24.56 6.35 5.53
CA HIS A 500 -24.57 7.78 5.83
C HIS A 500 -24.29 8.65 4.59
N PHE A 501 -24.82 9.88 4.56
CA PHE A 501 -24.58 10.88 3.53
C PHE A 501 -24.31 12.27 4.15
N ASP A 502 -23.67 13.15 3.38
CA ASP A 502 -23.33 14.54 3.75
C ASP A 502 -22.64 14.67 5.11
N ASP A 503 -21.56 13.91 5.34
CA ASP A 503 -20.83 13.91 6.62
C ASP A 503 -21.72 13.53 7.82
N MET A 504 -22.34 12.35 7.78
CA MET A 504 -23.19 11.82 8.86
C MET A 504 -24.49 12.59 9.13
N LYS A 505 -24.90 13.53 8.27
CA LYS A 505 -26.13 14.32 8.47
C LYS A 505 -27.40 13.58 8.08
N ARG A 506 -27.30 12.65 7.14
CA ARG A 506 -28.43 11.84 6.66
C ARG A 506 -28.03 10.37 6.70
N VAL A 507 -28.99 9.51 7.03
CA VAL A 507 -28.79 8.05 7.08
C VAL A 507 -29.91 7.38 6.30
N ASN A 508 -29.58 6.34 5.57
CA ASN A 508 -30.53 5.51 4.85
C ASN A 508 -30.23 4.03 5.11
N ALA A 509 -31.25 3.27 5.49
CA ALA A 509 -31.14 1.82 5.61
C ALA A 509 -31.22 1.19 4.22
N LYS A 510 -30.20 0.38 3.88
CA LYS A 510 -30.15 -0.34 2.60
C LYS A 510 -29.63 -1.76 2.79
N THR A 511 -30.32 -2.70 2.17
CA THR A 511 -29.85 -4.08 2.02
C THR A 511 -28.74 -4.12 0.97
N GLN A 512 -27.59 -4.65 1.38
CA GLN A 512 -26.40 -4.78 0.54
C GLN A 512 -26.03 -6.25 0.44
N ARG A 513 -25.55 -6.65 -0.74
CA ARG A 513 -24.96 -7.96 -1.00
C ARG A 513 -23.45 -7.83 -1.04
N TYR A 514 -22.77 -8.58 -0.19
CA TYR A 514 -21.33 -8.62 -0.03
C TYR A 514 -20.80 -9.86 -0.72
N PHE A 515 -19.83 -9.68 -1.60
CA PHE A 515 -19.05 -10.76 -2.21
C PHE A 515 -17.61 -10.57 -1.77
N TYR A 516 -17.01 -11.58 -1.15
CA TYR A 516 -15.64 -11.49 -0.64
C TYR A 516 -14.81 -12.71 -1.01
N GLY A 517 -13.50 -12.50 -1.12
CA GLY A 517 -12.54 -13.56 -1.37
C GLY A 517 -11.10 -13.10 -1.20
N PRO A 518 -10.15 -14.07 -1.07
CA PRO A 518 -8.74 -13.79 -0.84
C PRO A 518 -7.97 -13.31 -2.07
N ILE A 519 -7.15 -12.28 -1.89
CA ILE A 519 -6.19 -11.88 -2.91
C ILE A 519 -4.99 -12.84 -2.82
N GLU A 520 -4.75 -13.60 -3.89
CA GLU A 520 -3.67 -14.58 -3.97
C GLU A 520 -2.31 -13.97 -3.56
N ASP A 521 -1.50 -14.76 -2.85
CA ASP A 521 -0.17 -14.41 -2.36
C ASP A 521 -0.10 -13.22 -1.38
N THR A 522 -1.23 -12.75 -0.85
CA THR A 522 -1.27 -11.64 0.13
C THR A 522 -2.15 -11.96 1.34
N PRO A 523 -1.96 -11.27 2.49
CA PRO A 523 -2.80 -11.47 3.68
C PRO A 523 -4.14 -10.72 3.58
N PHE A 524 -4.54 -10.28 2.38
CA PHE A 524 -5.67 -9.40 2.17
C PHE A 524 -6.85 -10.13 1.54
N THR A 525 -8.05 -9.75 1.98
CA THR A 525 -9.32 -10.21 1.41
C THR A 525 -10.04 -9.01 0.80
N LEU A 526 -10.41 -9.12 -0.48
CA LEU A 526 -11.20 -8.12 -1.18
C LEU A 526 -12.69 -8.40 -0.98
N ALA A 527 -13.45 -7.38 -0.62
CA ALA A 527 -14.90 -7.41 -0.67
C ALA A 527 -15.44 -6.41 -1.70
N VAL A 528 -16.50 -6.82 -2.38
CA VAL A 528 -17.29 -6.02 -3.31
C VAL A 528 -18.72 -5.98 -2.81
N VAL A 529 -19.25 -4.78 -2.65
CA VAL A 529 -20.59 -4.52 -2.11
C VAL A 529 -21.47 -3.97 -3.22
N LEU A 530 -22.59 -4.64 -3.46
CA LEU A 530 -23.57 -4.23 -4.46
C LEU A 530 -24.95 -4.07 -3.81
N PRO A 531 -25.73 -3.04 -4.18
CA PRO A 531 -27.09 -2.91 -3.71
C PRO A 531 -27.96 -4.06 -4.21
N GLU A 532 -28.71 -4.69 -3.31
CA GLU A 532 -29.51 -5.89 -3.64
C GLU A 532 -30.52 -5.62 -4.78
N LYS A 533 -31.19 -4.47 -4.73
CA LYS A 533 -32.26 -4.10 -5.67
C LYS A 533 -31.74 -3.66 -7.05
N TYR A 534 -30.51 -3.18 -7.14
CA TYR A 534 -29.92 -2.63 -8.35
C TYR A 534 -28.39 -2.74 -8.29
N GLY A 535 -27.77 -3.29 -9.34
CA GLY A 535 -26.32 -3.49 -9.37
C GLY A 535 -25.89 -4.81 -10.01
N SER A 536 -26.83 -5.74 -10.19
CA SER A 536 -26.61 -7.01 -10.90
C SER A 536 -26.51 -6.88 -12.42
N HIS A 537 -26.78 -5.69 -12.97
CA HIS A 537 -26.80 -5.44 -14.41
C HIS A 537 -25.99 -4.19 -14.74
N GLU A 538 -25.11 -4.30 -15.74
CA GLU A 538 -24.35 -3.21 -16.32
C GLU A 538 -24.94 -2.84 -17.70
N LEU A 539 -24.98 -1.55 -18.02
CA LEU A 539 -25.30 -1.10 -19.37
C LEU A 539 -24.00 -1.00 -20.19
N VAL A 540 -23.78 -1.97 -21.07
CA VAL A 540 -22.67 -1.91 -22.02
C VAL A 540 -23.15 -1.17 -23.28
N SER A 541 -22.94 0.15 -23.32
CA SER A 541 -23.22 0.97 -24.51
C SER A 541 -21.98 1.78 -24.86
N GLN A 542 -21.37 1.45 -26.00
CA GLN A 542 -20.11 2.04 -26.45
C GLN A 542 -20.33 2.78 -27.76
N GLN A 543 -19.80 3.99 -27.87
CA GLN A 543 -19.73 4.72 -29.13
C GLN A 543 -18.32 4.66 -29.70
N GLU A 544 -18.16 4.06 -30.89
CA GLU A 544 -16.88 4.07 -31.57
C GLU A 544 -16.54 5.48 -32.08
N ILE A 545 -15.40 6.02 -31.62
CA ILE A 545 -14.95 7.39 -31.89
C ILE A 545 -14.48 7.57 -33.33
N ARG A 546 -13.77 6.59 -33.90
CA ARG A 546 -13.16 6.68 -35.23
C ARG A 546 -14.18 6.66 -36.37
N HIS A 547 -15.18 5.80 -36.25
CA HIS A 547 -16.23 5.64 -37.25
C HIS A 547 -17.44 6.54 -36.96
N SER A 548 -17.36 7.43 -35.97
CA SER A 548 -18.40 8.41 -35.68
C SER A 548 -18.56 9.39 -36.85
N ARG A 549 -19.81 9.62 -37.26
CA ARG A 549 -20.17 10.60 -38.30
C ARG A 549 -20.05 12.05 -37.83
N LYS A 550 -20.00 12.27 -36.52
CA LYS A 550 -19.89 13.59 -35.87
C LYS A 550 -18.60 13.68 -35.07
N ASN A 551 -18.02 14.88 -35.01
CA ASN A 551 -16.81 15.10 -34.24
C ASN A 551 -17.12 15.02 -32.75
N VAL A 552 -16.55 14.03 -32.07
CA VAL A 552 -16.88 13.69 -30.68
C VAL A 552 -16.50 14.82 -29.70
N THR A 553 -15.47 15.60 -30.01
CA THR A 553 -15.04 16.74 -29.18
C THR A 553 -16.07 17.87 -29.14
N GLU A 554 -17.10 17.85 -29.99
CA GLU A 554 -18.18 18.86 -29.95
C GLU A 554 -19.09 18.71 -28.75
N TYR A 555 -19.26 17.50 -28.24
CA TYR A 555 -20.08 17.23 -27.05
C TYR A 555 -19.44 17.75 -25.75
N PHE A 556 -18.14 18.02 -25.78
CA PHE A 556 -17.35 18.44 -24.62
C PHE A 556 -16.93 19.93 -24.73
N LYS A 557 -17.70 20.75 -25.44
CA LYS A 557 -17.42 22.19 -25.58
C LYS A 557 -18.11 23.00 -24.48
N GLY A 558 -17.37 23.92 -23.88
CA GLY A 558 -17.84 24.78 -22.79
C GLY A 558 -17.66 24.16 -21.41
N ASP A 559 -18.20 24.82 -20.38
CA ASP A 559 -17.94 24.48 -18.97
C ASP A 559 -19.07 23.67 -18.30
N ASN A 560 -20.12 23.32 -19.06
CA ASN A 560 -21.35 22.67 -18.57
C ASN A 560 -21.28 21.13 -18.59
N TRP A 561 -20.11 20.57 -18.32
CA TRP A 561 -19.93 19.12 -18.17
C TRP A 561 -18.83 18.85 -17.15
N ARG A 562 -18.87 17.67 -16.55
CA ARG A 562 -17.88 17.19 -15.59
C ARG A 562 -17.66 15.71 -15.81
N VAL A 563 -16.47 15.24 -15.48
CA VAL A 563 -16.16 13.81 -15.41
C VAL A 563 -15.96 13.41 -13.96
N HIS A 564 -16.06 12.11 -13.70
CA HIS A 564 -15.78 11.63 -12.36
C HIS A 564 -14.29 11.86 -12.04
N PRO A 565 -13.93 12.58 -10.96
CA PRO A 565 -12.56 12.96 -10.69
C PRO A 565 -11.65 11.76 -10.40
N ASP A 566 -12.19 10.71 -9.77
CA ASP A 566 -11.39 9.56 -9.34
C ASP A 566 -11.26 8.46 -10.42
N TRP A 567 -11.96 8.55 -11.55
CA TRP A 567 -11.92 7.50 -12.57
C TRP A 567 -10.75 7.72 -13.52
N VAL A 568 -9.98 6.66 -13.77
CA VAL A 568 -8.83 6.71 -14.68
C VAL A 568 -9.28 6.38 -16.10
N TYR A 569 -9.55 7.42 -16.91
CA TYR A 569 -9.95 7.28 -18.31
C TYR A 569 -8.76 6.94 -19.23
N CYS A 570 -7.81 7.85 -19.34
CA CYS A 570 -6.49 7.58 -19.88
C CYS A 570 -5.44 8.31 -19.03
N GLU A 571 -4.25 7.74 -18.88
CA GLU A 571 -3.14 8.30 -18.13
C GLU A 571 -1.82 7.97 -18.84
N TYR A 572 -0.81 8.83 -18.70
CA TYR A 572 0.55 8.52 -19.17
C TYR A 572 1.27 7.68 -18.12
N ASN A 573 2.02 6.66 -18.56
CA ASN A 573 2.70 5.73 -17.65
C ASN A 573 3.94 6.35 -16.99
N SER A 574 4.55 7.35 -17.63
CA SER A 574 5.66 8.11 -17.03
C SER A 574 5.58 9.60 -17.36
N VAL A 575 6.09 10.41 -16.43
CA VAL A 575 6.28 11.86 -16.64
C VAL A 575 7.19 12.11 -17.85
N SER A 576 8.19 11.25 -18.06
CA SER A 576 9.09 11.33 -19.22
C SER A 576 8.37 11.14 -20.55
N ASP A 577 7.31 10.33 -20.59
CA ASP A 577 6.52 10.12 -21.81
C ASP A 577 5.60 11.31 -22.07
N LEU A 578 5.09 11.94 -21.02
CA LEU A 578 4.32 13.17 -21.12
C LEU A 578 5.20 14.36 -21.54
N GLU A 579 6.42 14.46 -21.01
CA GLU A 579 7.43 15.46 -21.40
C GLU A 579 7.84 15.31 -22.87
N LYS A 580 8.23 14.10 -23.31
CA LYS A 580 8.58 13.84 -24.72
C LYS A 580 7.45 14.22 -25.67
N GLU A 581 6.20 13.98 -25.28
CA GLU A 581 5.04 14.35 -26.09
C GLU A 581 4.81 15.86 -26.12
N ARG A 582 5.00 16.59 -25.00
CA ARG A 582 4.94 18.06 -24.96
C ARG A 582 6.06 18.73 -25.75
N GLU A 583 7.26 18.17 -25.70
CA GLU A 583 8.39 18.59 -26.55
C GLU A 583 8.05 18.42 -28.04
N ASN A 584 7.42 17.30 -28.40
CA ASN A 584 6.95 17.05 -29.77
C ASN A 584 5.79 17.95 -30.20
N SER A 585 4.94 18.40 -29.27
CA SER A 585 3.81 19.32 -29.55
C SER A 585 4.22 20.80 -29.54
N GLY A 586 5.43 21.13 -29.11
CA GLY A 586 5.98 22.49 -29.09
C GLY A 586 5.54 23.33 -27.88
N GLU A 587 5.06 22.68 -26.80
CA GLU A 587 4.56 23.35 -25.59
C GLU A 587 5.68 23.47 -24.53
N TYR A 588 6.13 24.68 -24.22
CA TYR A 588 7.24 24.93 -23.28
C TYR A 588 6.74 25.05 -21.83
N THR A 589 7.11 24.12 -20.95
CA THR A 589 6.90 24.20 -19.50
C THR A 589 8.15 24.72 -18.78
N PRO A 590 8.02 25.63 -17.80
CA PRO A 590 9.14 26.01 -16.93
C PRO A 590 9.76 24.78 -16.23
N ARG A 591 11.10 24.74 -16.09
CA ARG A 591 11.85 23.61 -15.51
C ARG A 591 11.44 23.18 -14.10
N ASP A 592 10.70 24.03 -13.38
CA ASP A 592 10.37 23.84 -11.97
C ASP A 592 8.97 23.22 -11.74
N GLN A 593 8.20 22.94 -12.80
CA GLN A 593 6.88 22.33 -12.70
C GLN A 593 6.79 21.06 -13.56
N GLU A 594 6.46 19.93 -12.94
CA GLU A 594 6.11 18.71 -13.68
C GLU A 594 4.91 18.99 -14.59
N PRO A 595 4.91 18.47 -15.83
CA PRO A 595 3.77 18.62 -16.71
C PRO A 595 2.59 17.76 -16.21
N SER A 596 1.58 18.43 -15.65
CA SER A 596 0.32 17.85 -15.21
C SER A 596 -0.83 18.51 -15.96
N PHE A 597 -1.94 17.79 -16.15
CA PHE A 597 -3.21 18.40 -16.51
C PHE A 597 -3.75 19.22 -15.33
N GLY A 598 -4.39 20.35 -15.61
CA GLY A 598 -4.99 21.22 -14.60
C GLY A 598 -6.30 20.67 -14.04
N SER A 599 -7.02 19.85 -14.82
CA SER A 599 -8.21 19.12 -14.37
C SER A 599 -8.41 17.78 -15.10
N PRO A 600 -9.21 16.85 -14.53
CA PRO A 600 -9.57 15.59 -15.20
C PRO A 600 -10.25 15.79 -16.57
N GLU A 601 -11.04 16.86 -16.72
CA GLU A 601 -11.69 17.24 -17.98
C GLU A 601 -10.67 17.56 -19.07
N GLU A 602 -9.63 18.33 -18.74
CA GLU A 602 -8.55 18.68 -19.66
C GLU A 602 -7.79 17.44 -20.14
N GLN A 603 -7.52 16.51 -19.22
CA GLN A 603 -6.89 15.22 -19.52
C GLN A 603 -7.74 14.40 -20.50
N VAL A 604 -9.05 14.26 -20.24
CA VAL A 604 -9.96 13.54 -21.13
C VAL A 604 -10.01 14.19 -22.52
N LEU A 605 -10.13 15.53 -22.60
CA LEU A 605 -10.12 16.26 -23.87
C LEU A 605 -8.83 16.03 -24.66
N HIS A 606 -7.69 16.08 -23.99
CA HIS A 606 -6.38 15.83 -24.59
C HIS A 606 -6.32 14.45 -25.26
N PHE A 607 -6.80 13.40 -24.58
CA PHE A 607 -6.81 12.04 -25.14
C PHE A 607 -7.90 11.82 -26.20
N LEU A 608 -9.08 12.43 -26.06
CA LEU A 608 -10.13 12.38 -27.07
C LEU A 608 -9.68 13.00 -28.41
N ALA A 609 -8.98 14.13 -28.36
CA ALA A 609 -8.41 14.78 -29.54
C ALA A 609 -7.37 13.90 -30.27
N ARG A 610 -6.71 12.99 -29.56
CA ARG A 610 -5.75 12.02 -30.11
C ARG A 610 -6.44 10.74 -30.60
N ALA A 611 -7.49 10.30 -29.91
CA ALA A 611 -8.25 9.10 -30.28
C ALA A 611 -8.88 9.18 -31.67
N GLY A 612 -9.22 10.40 -32.11
CA GLY A 612 -9.73 10.68 -33.47
C GLY A 612 -8.68 10.66 -34.59
N ARG A 613 -7.38 10.61 -34.27
CA ARG A 613 -6.30 10.67 -35.29
C ARG A 613 -6.00 9.30 -35.91
N PRO A 614 -5.58 9.26 -37.19
CA PRO A 614 -5.12 8.02 -37.81
C PRO A 614 -3.86 7.50 -37.08
N GLY A 615 -3.82 6.20 -36.80
CA GLY A 615 -2.69 5.56 -36.10
C GLY A 615 -2.82 5.43 -34.57
N TRP A 616 -3.83 6.05 -33.94
CA TRP A 616 -4.18 5.82 -32.52
C TRP A 616 -4.35 4.33 -32.16
N LYS A 617 -3.85 3.94 -30.98
CA LYS A 617 -4.02 2.61 -30.39
C LYS A 617 -4.62 2.73 -29.00
N TRP A 618 -5.61 1.90 -28.72
CA TRP A 618 -6.19 1.75 -27.39
C TRP A 618 -5.31 0.82 -26.57
N MET A 619 -4.68 1.36 -25.54
CA MET A 619 -3.78 0.62 -24.65
C MET A 619 -4.49 0.35 -23.32
N SER A 620 -5.39 -0.64 -23.32
CA SER A 620 -6.29 -0.92 -22.19
C SER A 620 -5.69 -1.82 -21.11
N VAL A 621 -4.42 -2.21 -21.24
CA VAL A 621 -3.74 -3.07 -20.27
C VAL A 621 -2.71 -2.19 -19.56
N ARG A 622 -2.87 -2.00 -18.24
CA ARG A 622 -1.79 -1.42 -17.43
C ARG A 622 -0.57 -2.34 -17.58
N PRO A 623 0.64 -1.80 -17.77
CA PRO A 623 1.84 -2.63 -17.86
C PRO A 623 1.90 -3.56 -16.65
N LYS A 624 1.92 -4.87 -16.87
CA LYS A 624 2.26 -5.82 -15.80
C LYS A 624 3.76 -5.68 -15.54
N PRO A 625 4.22 -5.66 -14.28
CA PRO A 625 5.62 -5.94 -13.99
C PRO A 625 5.99 -7.28 -14.64
N PRO A 626 7.21 -7.42 -15.20
CA PRO A 626 7.60 -8.63 -15.91
C PRO A 626 7.54 -9.83 -14.95
N GLN A 627 6.78 -10.87 -15.32
CA GLN A 627 6.71 -12.10 -14.54
C GLN A 627 8.11 -12.75 -14.44
N PRO A 628 8.50 -13.26 -13.27
CA PRO A 628 9.77 -13.97 -13.12
C PRO A 628 9.76 -15.25 -13.95
N HIS A 629 10.80 -15.44 -14.75
CA HIS A 629 11.09 -16.73 -15.36
C HIS A 629 11.47 -17.71 -14.25
N HIS A 630 10.54 -18.57 -13.83
CA HIS A 630 10.88 -19.76 -13.04
C HIS A 630 11.75 -20.69 -13.91
N ASN A 631 13.07 -20.56 -13.80
CA ASN A 631 14.00 -21.62 -14.21
C ASN A 631 14.01 -22.69 -13.13
N ILE A 632 13.02 -23.59 -13.17
CA ILE A 632 13.11 -24.87 -12.45
C ILE A 632 14.14 -25.72 -13.20
N HIS A 633 15.32 -25.84 -12.62
CA HIS A 633 16.28 -26.87 -13.02
C HIS A 633 15.74 -28.26 -12.68
N GLY A 634 15.51 -29.07 -13.71
CA GLY A 634 15.61 -30.54 -13.60
C GLY A 634 14.38 -31.36 -14.01
N ALA A 635 14.17 -31.53 -15.32
CA ALA A 635 13.80 -32.82 -15.96
C ALA A 635 13.52 -32.62 -17.45
N THR A 636 14.31 -33.25 -18.32
CA THR A 636 13.87 -33.58 -19.69
C THR A 636 12.79 -34.67 -19.61
N PRO A 637 11.69 -34.55 -20.39
CA PRO A 637 11.66 -35.30 -21.65
C PRO A 637 11.02 -34.57 -22.85
N VAL A 638 11.43 -35.09 -24.00
CA VAL A 638 11.09 -34.76 -25.38
C VAL A 638 9.59 -34.92 -25.69
N GLY A 639 9.02 -33.98 -26.44
CA GLY A 639 7.69 -34.12 -27.07
C GLY A 639 7.26 -32.89 -27.87
N HIS A 640 7.32 -32.97 -29.20
CA HIS A 640 6.98 -31.94 -30.18
C HIS A 640 5.55 -31.39 -30.06
N PHE A 641 5.40 -30.07 -29.90
CA PHE A 641 4.45 -29.23 -30.68
C PHE A 641 4.89 -27.76 -30.56
N GLY A 642 5.59 -27.28 -31.59
CA GLY A 642 6.01 -25.88 -31.69
C GLY A 642 4.96 -25.04 -32.41
N GLN A 643 4.56 -23.93 -31.80
CA GLN A 643 4.00 -22.80 -32.52
C GLN A 643 4.66 -21.51 -32.01
N HIS A 644 5.50 -20.95 -32.88
CA HIS A 644 6.24 -19.70 -32.84
C HIS A 644 5.83 -18.66 -31.77
N VAL A 645 6.69 -18.49 -30.76
CA VAL A 645 6.83 -17.22 -30.03
C VAL A 645 8.26 -16.73 -30.29
N ASN A 646 8.37 -15.64 -31.06
CA ASN A 646 9.64 -14.99 -31.34
C ASN A 646 10.27 -14.46 -30.05
N VAL A 647 11.43 -15.01 -29.71
CA VAL A 647 12.37 -14.48 -28.73
C VAL A 647 13.15 -13.37 -29.42
N GLN A 648 12.74 -12.11 -29.22
CA GLN A 648 13.59 -10.92 -29.44
C GLN A 648 12.85 -9.66 -28.96
N GLY A 649 13.47 -8.95 -28.01
CA GLY A 649 13.08 -7.58 -27.62
C GLY A 649 12.41 -7.50 -26.26
N SER A 650 13.12 -6.92 -25.29
CA SER A 650 12.52 -6.23 -24.14
C SER A 650 11.36 -5.38 -24.66
N ARG A 651 10.12 -5.75 -24.31
CA ARG A 651 8.95 -4.92 -24.61
C ARG A 651 9.14 -3.63 -23.82
N LYS A 652 9.54 -2.55 -24.51
CA LYS A 652 9.50 -1.20 -23.94
C LYS A 652 8.10 -0.99 -23.38
N ALA A 653 8.01 -0.54 -22.12
CA ALA A 653 6.75 -0.13 -21.54
C ALA A 653 6.08 0.88 -22.48
N GLU A 654 4.82 0.62 -22.80
CA GLU A 654 4.04 1.48 -23.69
C GLU A 654 3.77 2.82 -22.98
N PRO A 655 3.66 3.96 -23.69
CA PRO A 655 3.77 5.28 -23.06
C PRO A 655 2.52 5.75 -22.29
N TYR A 656 1.36 5.14 -22.53
CA TYR A 656 0.10 5.53 -21.87
C TYR A 656 -0.85 4.34 -21.68
N PHE A 657 -1.66 4.42 -20.63
CA PHE A 657 -2.82 3.57 -20.37
C PHE A 657 -4.09 4.30 -20.82
N CYS A 658 -5.03 3.59 -21.43
CA CYS A 658 -6.35 4.13 -21.70
C CYS A 658 -7.43 3.04 -21.77
N ASP A 659 -8.45 3.17 -20.91
CA ASP A 659 -9.61 2.31 -20.92
C ASP A 659 -10.54 2.69 -22.07
N ARG A 660 -10.48 1.90 -23.14
CA ARG A 660 -11.34 2.04 -24.31
C ARG A 660 -12.82 2.01 -23.93
N THR A 661 -13.22 1.08 -23.07
CA THR A 661 -14.63 0.84 -22.77
C THR A 661 -15.21 2.03 -22.03
N LEU A 662 -14.49 2.51 -21.01
CA LEU A 662 -14.89 3.66 -20.22
C LEU A 662 -15.01 4.94 -21.06
N ILE A 663 -14.04 5.23 -21.93
CA ILE A 663 -14.11 6.43 -22.79
C ILE A 663 -15.24 6.32 -23.81
N GLN A 664 -15.44 5.16 -24.44
CA GLN A 664 -16.51 4.99 -25.42
C GLN A 664 -17.89 5.09 -24.77
N SER A 665 -18.03 4.63 -23.53
CA SER A 665 -19.24 4.83 -22.71
C SER A 665 -19.44 6.30 -22.32
N LEU A 666 -18.37 7.02 -21.96
CA LEU A 666 -18.44 8.46 -21.67
C LEU A 666 -18.93 9.27 -22.89
N VAL A 667 -18.43 8.94 -24.08
CA VAL A 667 -18.88 9.59 -25.32
C VAL A 667 -20.36 9.31 -25.59
N ARG A 668 -20.81 8.08 -25.34
CA ARG A 668 -22.21 7.71 -25.48
C ARG A 668 -23.10 8.48 -24.50
N ASP A 669 -22.67 8.62 -23.24
CA ASP A 669 -23.36 9.40 -22.22
C ASP A 669 -23.47 10.89 -22.62
N ALA A 670 -22.37 11.48 -23.11
CA ALA A 670 -22.34 12.85 -23.61
C ALA A 670 -23.32 13.08 -24.78
N MET A 671 -23.48 12.09 -25.67
CA MET A 671 -24.45 12.16 -26.77
C MET A 671 -25.90 12.12 -26.29
N VAL A 672 -26.19 11.30 -25.27
CA VAL A 672 -27.54 11.16 -24.70
C VAL A 672 -27.92 12.44 -23.93
N THR A 673 -26.99 12.96 -23.12
CA THR A 673 -27.18 14.18 -22.32
C THR A 673 -27.31 15.43 -23.21
N ASP A 674 -26.50 15.58 -24.27
CA ASP A 674 -26.70 16.65 -25.27
C ASP A 674 -28.07 16.57 -25.95
N GLY A 675 -28.58 15.36 -26.19
CA GLY A 675 -29.94 15.13 -26.71
C GLY A 675 -31.04 15.61 -25.75
N LEU A 676 -30.83 15.45 -24.45
CA LEU A 676 -31.77 15.93 -23.41
C LEU A 676 -31.76 17.46 -23.32
N ASP A 677 -30.58 18.09 -23.34
CA ASP A 677 -30.43 19.54 -23.28
C ASP A 677 -31.05 20.23 -24.49
N ARG A 678 -30.83 19.70 -25.70
CA ARG A 678 -31.42 20.23 -26.93
C ARG A 678 -32.95 20.08 -26.97
N ASN A 679 -33.49 18.99 -26.45
CA ASN A 679 -34.95 18.80 -26.40
C ASN A 679 -35.63 19.68 -25.34
N SER A 680 -34.91 20.14 -24.31
CA SER A 680 -35.44 21.08 -23.33
C SER A 680 -35.64 22.51 -23.88
N THR A 681 -34.95 22.85 -24.97
CA THR A 681 -34.97 24.19 -25.60
C THR A 681 -35.88 24.30 -26.82
N VAL A 682 -36.53 23.21 -27.25
CA VAL A 682 -37.42 23.20 -28.43
C VAL A 682 -38.89 23.25 -28.02
N SER A 683 -39.53 24.38 -28.33
CA SER A 683 -40.99 24.57 -28.31
C SER A 683 -41.69 23.62 -29.31
N PRO A 684 -43.00 23.29 -29.10
CA PRO A 684 -43.62 22.08 -29.61
C PRO A 684 -44.03 22.24 -31.08
N ASN A 685 -43.13 21.94 -32.02
CA ASN A 685 -43.51 21.64 -33.41
C ASN A 685 -42.31 21.03 -34.16
N GLY A 686 -42.04 19.76 -33.91
CA GLY A 686 -41.06 18.97 -34.65
C GLY A 686 -41.28 17.49 -34.35
N LYS A 687 -41.39 16.67 -35.40
CA LYS A 687 -41.85 15.27 -35.33
C LYS A 687 -41.07 14.45 -34.31
N GLU A 688 -41.81 13.81 -33.41
CA GLU A 688 -41.33 12.94 -32.34
C GLU A 688 -40.60 11.71 -32.90
N ASP A 689 -39.27 11.67 -32.82
CA ASP A 689 -38.55 10.39 -32.76
C ASP A 689 -38.59 9.93 -31.29
N LYS A 690 -39.62 9.13 -30.97
CA LYS A 690 -39.82 8.56 -29.63
C LYS A 690 -38.76 7.52 -29.33
N HIS A 691 -37.67 7.94 -28.68
CA HIS A 691 -36.82 7.01 -27.95
C HIS A 691 -37.57 6.54 -26.68
N PRO A 692 -37.79 5.24 -26.49
CA PRO A 692 -38.60 4.72 -25.37
C PRO A 692 -38.03 5.05 -23.98
N ILE A 693 -36.73 5.32 -23.88
CA ILE A 693 -36.05 5.72 -22.64
C ILE A 693 -36.44 7.15 -22.22
N ALA A 694 -36.62 8.07 -23.18
CA ALA A 694 -37.03 9.45 -22.89
C ALA A 694 -38.45 9.52 -22.32
N THR A 695 -39.34 8.63 -22.77
CA THR A 695 -40.69 8.49 -22.22
C THR A 695 -40.67 7.92 -20.80
N LEU A 696 -39.78 6.98 -20.49
CA LEU A 696 -39.68 6.37 -19.17
C LEU A 696 -39.18 7.37 -18.10
N LEU A 697 -38.22 8.23 -18.46
CA LEU A 697 -37.68 9.26 -17.55
C LEU A 697 -38.64 10.44 -17.35
N ALA A 698 -39.46 10.78 -18.35
CA ALA A 698 -40.51 11.79 -18.20
C ALA A 698 -41.61 11.38 -17.21
N ILE A 699 -41.81 10.07 -17.00
CA ILE A 699 -42.77 9.50 -16.04
C ILE A 699 -42.20 9.50 -14.61
N LEU A 700 -40.87 9.51 -14.44
CA LEU A 700 -40.20 9.48 -13.13
C LEU A 700 -40.13 10.84 -12.41
N LYS A 701 -40.63 11.93 -13.01
CA LYS A 701 -40.94 13.16 -12.27
C LYS A 701 -42.34 13.08 -11.65
N ARG A 702 -42.44 12.40 -10.51
CA ARG A 702 -43.36 12.78 -9.43
C ARG A 702 -42.93 12.21 -8.09
#